data_AF-A0A6I9T0V5-F1
#
_entry.id   AF-A0A6I9T0V5-F1
#
_cell.length_a   1.000
_cell.length_b   1.000
_cell.length_c   1.000
_cell.angle_alpha   90.00
_cell.angle_beta   90.00
_cell.angle_gamma   90.00
#
_symmetry.space_group_name_H-M   'P 1'
#
loop_
_entity.id
_entity.type
_entity.pdbx_description
1 polymer ?
#
loop_
_entity_poly.entity_id
_entity_poly.type
_entity_poly.pdbx_seq_one_letter_code
_entity_poly.pdbx_strand_id
1 'polypeptide(L)'
;MVSGNLFHSRRNSWPPEEYINRATLQLFDFDSEAPPEQAWRRKLNSHASILKEFSVTFTEAIKMVRLGIRLWHYIREEASHGRKAPIDPFTRESCKPSASQGVPLGGMGSGSISRGFRGEFRHFQILPGTCETSPVMVNQFSIFISRDGGNKKYASVLAPGQHEGLGKSSDQGISSWGWNLTGQHSTYHALFPRAWTIYDGEPDPELKISCRQISPFIPHNYRESSLPTSVFVYTLVNTGKERAKVSLLFTWANSIGGISHLSGDHVNEPFIGEDGVSGVLLHHKTAKDNPPVTYAIAACETQNVSVSVLPCFGLNEGSCVTAKDMWGKMVQDGHFDRENFMKGPSMPSSPGETYCAAVSASTWVEPHGKCTVAFAVAWSSPKVKFCKGKAYRRRYTKFYGTSETAAKDLVHDALTNYPLWEEEIEKWQNPILKDDRLPEWYKFTLFNELYFLVAGGTVWIDSKIPAEDSSGIKSIITNSKKTKKTKARIVHRSTAVVKEAAVNGSDTSVNVDPVEGGDIASRRSSDEEESTTCGNGGGENCFSAPSNKLTEPMNDDGDVGRFLYLEGVEYIMWCTYDVHFYASFALLELFPKIELSIQREFADSVLSEDRRKVKFLAEGNWGIRKVKGAIPHDLGTHDPWHEMNAYNIHDTSRWKDLNPKFVLQVYRDFAATGDFSFGADVWPSVRAAIEYMEQFDRDGDGLIENDGFPDQTYDAWTVHGVSAYCGSLWLAALQAAAAMAIQLGDEAFAEKCRCKFIKAKAVFEQKLWNGSYFNYDSGSSNNSKSIQADQLAGQWYTAASGLPDLFDDQKIRSALQKIYDFNVMKVRGGRMGAVNGMHPNGKVDETCMQSREIWTGVTYAAAATMIHAGMKEQAFATAEGIFIAGWSEEGYGYSFQTPEGWTTDGHFRSLIYMRPLSIWAMQWALSTTKTMLEPPKINTMDRSHATPSSHNESGVRAVAGKTRCFGNAVFHCSC
;
A
#
# COMPACT_ATOMS: atom_id res chain seq x y z
N MET A 1 -11.60 -30.27 36.98
CA MET A 1 -12.39 -30.64 35.79
C MET A 1 -13.63 -29.77 35.74
N VAL A 2 -13.54 -28.66 35.01
CA VAL A 2 -14.68 -27.88 34.55
C VAL A 2 -14.49 -27.86 33.03
N SER A 3 -15.39 -28.54 32.32
CA SER A 3 -15.47 -28.57 30.85
C SER A 3 -15.29 -27.15 30.30
N GLY A 4 -14.36 -26.84 29.40
CA GLY A 4 -13.99 -27.64 28.22
C GLY A 4 -15.07 -27.51 27.15
N ASN A 5 -15.40 -26.26 26.76
CA ASN A 5 -16.08 -25.84 25.52
C ASN A 5 -16.46 -24.34 25.59
N LEU A 6 -15.48 -23.46 25.84
CA LEU A 6 -15.66 -22.01 25.65
C LEU A 6 -15.13 -21.62 24.28
N PHE A 7 -15.77 -22.13 23.23
CA PHE A 7 -15.90 -21.31 22.04
C PHE A 7 -16.69 -20.09 22.48
N HIS A 8 -15.99 -19.01 22.80
CA HIS A 8 -16.54 -17.69 22.60
C HIS A 8 -16.61 -17.46 21.09
N SER A 9 -17.58 -18.12 20.44
CA SER A 9 -18.41 -17.46 19.45
C SER A 9 -19.04 -16.27 20.16
N ARG A 10 -18.25 -15.21 20.39
CA ARG A 10 -18.79 -13.90 20.73
C ARG A 10 -19.83 -13.61 19.66
N ARG A 11 -20.97 -13.05 20.08
CA ARG A 11 -22.04 -12.55 19.20
C ARG A 11 -21.43 -12.01 17.91
N ASN A 12 -22.12 -12.20 16.77
CA ASN A 12 -21.82 -11.47 15.54
C ASN A 12 -21.39 -10.07 15.93
N SER A 13 -20.20 -9.67 15.49
CA SER A 13 -19.64 -8.38 15.91
C SER A 13 -20.62 -7.25 15.54
N TRP A 14 -21.49 -7.54 14.56
CA TRP A 14 -22.57 -6.69 14.07
C TRP A 14 -23.73 -7.57 13.55
N PRO A 15 -24.89 -7.67 14.21
CA PRO A 15 -26.04 -8.34 13.62
C PRO A 15 -26.47 -7.59 12.34
N PRO A 16 -26.54 -8.24 11.16
CA PRO A 16 -26.97 -7.57 9.91
C PRO A 16 -28.34 -6.89 10.04
N GLU A 17 -29.22 -7.50 10.85
CA GLU A 17 -30.59 -7.05 11.12
C GLU A 17 -30.68 -5.70 11.86
N GLU A 18 -29.60 -5.23 12.50
CA GLU A 18 -29.57 -3.94 13.20
C GLU A 18 -29.28 -2.73 12.27
N TYR A 19 -28.84 -2.99 11.04
CA TYR A 19 -28.32 -1.96 10.12
C TYR A 19 -29.09 -1.82 8.81
N ILE A 20 -29.55 -2.92 8.21
CA ILE A 20 -30.41 -2.88 7.02
C ILE A 20 -31.68 -3.69 7.29
N ASN A 21 -32.83 -3.16 6.88
CA ASN A 21 -34.07 -3.92 6.94
C ASN A 21 -33.96 -5.20 6.08
N ARG A 22 -34.31 -6.35 6.65
CA ARG A 22 -34.27 -7.65 5.97
C ARG A 22 -35.05 -7.66 4.65
N ALA A 23 -36.18 -6.97 4.59
CA ALA A 23 -36.96 -6.84 3.36
C ALA A 23 -36.18 -6.07 2.27
N THR A 24 -35.42 -5.04 2.65
CA THR A 24 -34.56 -4.28 1.75
C THR A 24 -33.40 -5.12 1.24
N LEU A 25 -32.76 -5.92 2.10
CA LEU A 25 -31.70 -6.85 1.67
C LEU A 25 -32.21 -7.87 0.64
N GLN A 26 -33.39 -8.46 0.87
CA GLN A 26 -33.99 -9.42 -0.08
C GLN A 26 -34.26 -8.82 -1.46
N LEU A 27 -34.49 -7.51 -1.55
CA LEU A 27 -34.64 -6.82 -2.83
C LEU A 27 -33.32 -6.68 -3.61
N PHE A 28 -32.17 -6.78 -2.92
CA PHE A 28 -30.82 -6.69 -3.48
C PHE A 28 -30.07 -8.05 -3.53
N ASP A 29 -30.64 -9.13 -2.99
CA ASP A 29 -30.01 -10.46 -2.93
C ASP A 29 -29.76 -11.10 -4.31
N PHE A 30 -30.33 -10.53 -5.39
CA PHE A 30 -30.08 -10.97 -6.77
C PHE A 30 -28.96 -10.12 -7.42
N ASP A 31 -27.90 -10.78 -7.91
CA ASP A 31 -26.77 -10.22 -8.70
C ASP A 31 -25.73 -9.35 -7.96
N SER A 32 -25.26 -9.78 -6.77
CA SER A 32 -24.16 -9.12 -6.01
C SER A 32 -24.41 -7.65 -5.64
N GLU A 33 -25.67 -7.24 -5.57
CA GLU A 33 -26.08 -5.86 -5.27
C GLU A 33 -26.16 -5.56 -3.78
N ALA A 34 -26.42 -6.61 -2.99
CA ALA A 34 -26.35 -6.59 -1.55
C ALA A 34 -24.88 -6.49 -1.08
N PRO A 35 -24.60 -5.72 -0.01
CA PRO A 35 -23.29 -5.74 0.61
C PRO A 35 -22.95 -7.15 1.12
N PRO A 36 -21.67 -7.57 1.05
CA PRO A 36 -21.24 -8.84 1.63
C PRO A 36 -21.61 -8.94 3.12
N GLU A 37 -21.99 -10.14 3.56
CA GLU A 37 -22.34 -10.40 4.97
C GLU A 37 -21.20 -9.99 5.92
N GLN A 38 -19.96 -10.12 5.46
CA GLN A 38 -18.75 -9.85 6.22
C GLN A 38 -18.12 -8.51 5.80
N ALA A 39 -18.92 -7.48 5.57
CA ALA A 39 -18.43 -6.12 5.35
C ALA A 39 -18.42 -5.31 6.66
N TRP A 40 -17.43 -4.42 6.82
CA TRP A 40 -17.44 -3.42 7.89
C TRP A 40 -18.61 -2.45 7.67
N ARG A 41 -19.31 -2.02 8.72
CA ARG A 41 -20.55 -1.23 8.59
C ARG A 41 -20.52 0.05 9.42
N ARG A 42 -21.18 1.11 8.92
CA ARG A 42 -21.43 2.34 9.66
C ARG A 42 -22.70 3.04 9.20
N LYS A 43 -23.48 3.61 10.12
CA LYS A 43 -24.62 4.46 9.73
C LYS A 43 -24.11 5.79 9.19
N LEU A 44 -24.80 6.33 8.19
CA LEU A 44 -24.43 7.60 7.57
C LEU A 44 -24.53 8.76 8.58
N ASN A 45 -25.46 8.71 9.52
CA ASN A 45 -25.59 9.71 10.58
C ASN A 45 -24.64 9.50 11.78
N SER A 46 -23.82 8.45 11.81
CA SER A 46 -22.88 8.20 12.92
C SER A 46 -21.97 9.42 13.12
N HIS A 47 -21.71 9.79 14.37
CA HIS A 47 -20.85 10.94 14.68
C HIS A 47 -19.40 10.68 14.20
N ALA A 48 -18.84 11.65 13.47
CA ALA A 48 -17.45 11.64 13.04
C ALA A 48 -16.66 12.57 13.98
N SER A 49 -16.12 12.00 15.06
CA SER A 49 -15.32 12.74 16.04
C SER A 49 -14.05 13.32 15.39
N ILE A 50 -13.61 14.45 15.92
CA ILE A 50 -12.26 14.98 15.65
C ILE A 50 -11.27 14.10 16.38
N LEU A 51 -10.28 13.59 15.66
CA LEU A 51 -9.23 12.73 16.20
C LEU A 51 -8.24 13.58 17.02
N LYS A 52 -7.72 12.99 18.09
CA LYS A 52 -6.75 13.65 18.98
C LYS A 52 -5.38 13.03 18.80
N GLU A 53 -4.43 13.86 18.42
CA GLU A 53 -3.02 13.50 18.40
C GLU A 53 -2.48 13.40 19.83
N PHE A 54 -1.53 12.50 20.05
CA PHE A 54 -0.89 12.33 21.34
C PHE A 54 -0.05 13.57 21.71
N SER A 55 0.12 13.80 23.02
CA SER A 55 0.92 14.91 23.51
C SER A 55 2.25 14.43 24.10
N VAL A 56 3.30 15.17 23.77
CA VAL A 56 4.60 15.07 24.44
C VAL A 56 4.44 15.61 25.86
N THR A 57 4.81 14.83 26.85
CA THR A 57 4.82 15.24 28.26
C THR A 57 5.85 16.33 28.50
N PHE A 58 5.69 17.08 29.60
CA PHE A 58 6.65 18.12 29.98
C PHE A 58 8.09 17.57 30.13
N THR A 59 8.24 16.38 30.71
CA THR A 59 9.54 15.71 30.88
C THR A 59 10.16 15.31 29.54
N GLU A 60 9.38 14.73 28.63
CA GLU A 60 9.83 14.40 27.27
C GLU A 60 10.21 15.68 26.50
N ALA A 61 9.41 16.74 26.60
CA ALA A 61 9.67 18.02 25.95
C ALA A 61 11.01 18.61 26.41
N ILE A 62 11.32 18.57 27.71
CA ILE A 62 12.63 19.00 28.25
C ILE A 62 13.77 18.18 27.64
N LYS A 63 13.63 16.85 27.54
CA LYS A 63 14.64 15.99 26.92
C LYS A 63 14.83 16.30 25.43
N MET A 64 13.76 16.69 24.74
CA MET A 64 13.74 16.94 23.30
C MET A 64 14.05 18.39 22.90
N VAL A 65 14.20 19.35 23.82
CA VAL A 65 14.38 20.79 23.46
C VAL A 65 15.49 21.01 22.42
N ARG A 66 16.64 20.36 22.58
CA ARG A 66 17.78 20.51 21.65
C ARG A 66 17.45 19.97 20.25
N LEU A 67 16.78 18.82 20.18
CA LEU A 67 16.29 18.25 18.93
C LEU A 67 15.23 19.17 18.32
N GLY A 68 14.25 19.62 19.11
CA GLY A 68 13.17 20.49 18.66
C GLY A 68 13.67 21.81 18.06
N ILE A 69 14.67 22.46 18.67
CA ILE A 69 15.29 23.66 18.09
C ILE A 69 15.93 23.35 16.74
N ARG A 70 16.71 22.27 16.63
CA ARG A 70 17.39 21.92 15.37
C ARG A 70 16.41 21.50 14.29
N LEU A 71 15.39 20.73 14.64
CA LEU A 71 14.32 20.30 13.76
C LEU A 71 13.53 21.51 13.23
N TRP A 72 13.21 22.48 14.08
CA TRP A 72 12.56 23.72 13.67
C TRP A 72 13.42 24.52 12.68
N HIS A 73 14.73 24.63 12.90
CA HIS A 73 15.64 25.27 11.93
C HIS A 73 15.67 24.51 10.61
N TYR A 74 15.75 23.18 10.65
CA TYR A 74 15.76 22.32 9.46
C TYR A 74 14.47 22.44 8.65
N ILE A 75 13.31 22.45 9.30
CA ILE A 75 12.00 22.62 8.64
C ILE A 75 11.93 23.98 7.94
N ARG A 76 12.40 25.05 8.58
CA ARG A 76 12.46 26.38 7.95
C ARG A 76 13.42 26.44 6.77
N GLU A 77 14.53 25.70 6.83
CA GLU A 77 15.49 25.56 5.74
C GLU A 77 14.88 24.79 4.56
N GLU A 78 14.18 23.68 4.79
CA GLU A 78 13.49 22.96 3.71
C GLU A 78 12.39 23.83 3.07
N ALA A 79 11.60 24.54 3.89
CA ALA A 79 10.57 25.44 3.42
C ALA A 79 11.12 26.60 2.58
N SER A 80 12.31 27.14 2.88
CA SER A 80 12.94 28.19 2.07
C SER A 80 13.36 27.73 0.67
N HIS A 81 13.54 26.42 0.50
CA HIS A 81 13.77 25.79 -0.80
C HIS A 81 12.46 25.33 -1.49
N GLY A 82 11.29 25.66 -0.94
CA GLY A 82 9.99 25.21 -1.45
C GLY A 82 9.72 23.72 -1.22
N ARG A 83 10.42 23.08 -0.27
CA ARG A 83 10.32 21.66 0.06
C ARG A 83 9.65 21.46 1.42
N LYS A 84 9.07 20.28 1.65
CA LYS A 84 8.52 19.86 2.94
C LYS A 84 9.50 18.91 3.62
N ALA A 85 9.84 19.17 4.89
CA ALA A 85 10.71 18.26 5.64
C ALA A 85 10.05 16.88 5.77
N PRO A 86 10.83 15.78 5.81
CA PRO A 86 10.28 14.42 5.94
C PRO A 86 9.42 14.23 7.20
N ILE A 87 9.78 14.92 8.30
CA ILE A 87 9.04 14.92 9.57
C ILE A 87 8.87 16.39 10.00
N ASP A 88 7.62 16.80 10.21
CA ASP A 88 7.27 18.17 10.64
C ASP A 88 6.21 18.13 11.74
N PRO A 89 6.61 18.16 13.02
CA PRO A 89 5.68 18.17 14.16
C PRO A 89 5.19 19.59 14.51
N PHE A 90 5.67 20.64 13.83
CA PHE A 90 5.37 22.03 14.18
C PHE A 90 4.28 22.64 13.29
N THR A 91 4.21 22.21 12.03
CA THR A 91 3.18 22.67 11.10
C THR A 91 1.88 21.94 11.39
N ARG A 92 0.91 22.66 11.97
CA ARG A 92 -0.45 22.14 12.15
C ARG A 92 -1.18 22.13 10.81
N GLU A 93 -1.81 21.02 10.48
CA GLU A 93 -2.74 20.98 9.36
C GLU A 93 -3.91 21.93 9.59
N SER A 94 -4.38 22.55 8.51
CA SER A 94 -5.51 23.48 8.53
C SER A 94 -6.84 22.76 8.81
N CYS A 95 -6.96 21.50 8.37
CA CYS A 95 -8.11 20.65 8.63
C CYS A 95 -7.74 19.63 9.71
N LYS A 96 -8.50 19.59 10.82
CA LYS A 96 -8.29 18.55 11.83
C LYS A 96 -8.80 17.20 11.30
N PRO A 97 -8.06 16.10 11.51
CA PRO A 97 -8.49 14.79 11.04
C PRO A 97 -9.79 14.38 11.75
N SER A 98 -10.72 13.81 10.97
CA SER A 98 -12.02 13.37 11.46
C SER A 98 -12.22 11.87 11.22
N ALA A 99 -13.02 11.24 12.05
CA ALA A 99 -13.40 9.84 11.95
C ALA A 99 -14.39 9.54 10.80
N SER A 100 -14.30 10.23 9.66
CA SER A 100 -15.22 10.08 8.51
C SER A 100 -14.62 9.49 7.24
N GLN A 101 -13.51 8.76 7.35
CA GLN A 101 -12.89 8.11 6.20
C GLN A 101 -13.70 6.93 5.68
N GLY A 102 -13.34 6.48 4.48
CA GLY A 102 -13.91 5.32 3.80
C GLY A 102 -12.92 4.75 2.80
N VAL A 103 -13.38 3.85 1.95
CA VAL A 103 -12.53 3.12 1.00
C VAL A 103 -11.97 4.09 -0.05
N PRO A 104 -10.65 4.08 -0.30
CA PRO A 104 -10.05 4.92 -1.33
C PRO A 104 -10.39 4.44 -2.75
N LEU A 105 -10.34 5.39 -3.67
CA LEU A 105 -10.62 5.25 -5.09
C LEU A 105 -9.30 5.11 -5.87
N GLY A 106 -9.35 4.32 -6.94
CA GLY A 106 -8.24 4.12 -7.88
C GLY A 106 -7.34 2.93 -7.55
N GLY A 107 -6.47 2.62 -8.50
CA GLY A 107 -5.42 1.62 -8.39
C GLY A 107 -4.13 2.18 -7.76
N MET A 108 -3.23 1.26 -7.39
CA MET A 108 -1.94 1.53 -6.79
C MET A 108 -1.07 2.42 -7.70
N GLY A 109 -0.38 3.40 -7.11
CA GLY A 109 0.62 4.21 -7.80
C GLY A 109 0.08 5.26 -8.77
N SER A 110 -1.25 5.37 -8.88
CA SER A 110 -1.94 6.23 -9.84
C SER A 110 -2.40 7.58 -9.23
N GLY A 111 -2.13 7.77 -7.95
CA GLY A 111 -2.78 8.77 -7.10
C GLY A 111 -4.11 8.26 -6.57
N SER A 112 -4.60 8.79 -5.45
CA SER A 112 -5.84 8.29 -4.82
C SER A 112 -6.74 9.42 -4.35
N ILE A 113 -8.03 9.10 -4.20
CA ILE A 113 -9.05 9.97 -3.63
C ILE A 113 -9.87 9.12 -2.67
N SER A 114 -10.08 9.56 -1.43
CA SER A 114 -10.97 8.83 -0.51
C SER A 114 -12.39 9.32 -0.62
N ARG A 115 -13.36 8.40 -0.49
CA ARG A 115 -14.76 8.75 -0.29
C ARG A 115 -15.16 8.36 1.13
N GLY A 116 -15.51 9.34 1.95
CA GLY A 116 -15.92 9.12 3.33
C GLY A 116 -17.21 8.31 3.44
N PHE A 117 -17.45 7.69 4.59
CA PHE A 117 -18.67 6.89 4.79
C PHE A 117 -19.98 7.71 4.69
N ARG A 118 -19.87 9.04 4.78
CA ARG A 118 -20.96 9.99 4.59
C ARG A 118 -21.12 10.46 3.14
N GLY A 119 -20.26 10.00 2.22
CA GLY A 119 -20.37 10.24 0.79
C GLY A 119 -19.47 11.36 0.26
N GLU A 120 -18.77 12.10 1.13
CA GLU A 120 -17.86 13.19 0.73
C GLU A 120 -16.56 12.68 0.10
N PHE A 121 -16.13 13.31 -1.00
CA PHE A 121 -14.82 13.05 -1.59
C PHE A 121 -13.78 13.94 -0.90
N ARG A 122 -12.71 13.32 -0.40
CA ARG A 122 -11.66 13.96 0.40
C ARG A 122 -10.33 13.22 0.25
N HIS A 123 -9.27 13.72 0.91
CA HIS A 123 -7.95 13.08 0.91
C HIS A 123 -7.42 12.86 -0.51
N PHE A 124 -7.26 13.95 -1.25
CA PHE A 124 -6.72 13.90 -2.60
C PHE A 124 -5.20 13.76 -2.53
N GLN A 125 -4.68 12.66 -3.06
CA GLN A 125 -3.25 12.35 -3.15
C GLN A 125 -2.84 12.15 -4.61
N ILE A 126 -3.11 13.16 -5.44
CA ILE A 126 -2.77 13.11 -6.86
C ILE A 126 -1.29 13.44 -7.07
N LEU A 127 -0.75 14.40 -6.33
CA LEU A 127 0.65 14.80 -6.41
C LEU A 127 1.50 13.99 -5.42
N PRO A 128 2.67 13.49 -5.82
CA PRO A 128 3.54 12.71 -4.94
C PRO A 128 3.89 13.45 -3.64
N GLY A 129 3.77 12.76 -2.50
CA GLY A 129 4.11 13.30 -1.18
C GLY A 129 3.17 14.41 -0.67
N THR A 130 2.05 14.67 -1.36
CA THR A 130 1.04 15.67 -0.93
C THR A 130 -0.27 14.97 -0.62
N CYS A 131 -0.95 15.39 0.45
CA CYS A 131 -2.28 14.91 0.84
C CYS A 131 -3.17 16.10 1.17
N GLU A 132 -4.18 16.36 0.35
CA GLU A 132 -5.19 17.39 0.62
C GLU A 132 -6.37 16.78 1.40
N THR A 133 -6.35 16.96 2.73
CA THR A 133 -7.25 16.25 3.66
C THR A 133 -8.69 16.79 3.71
N SER A 134 -8.91 18.00 3.20
CA SER A 134 -10.23 18.66 3.21
C SER A 134 -11.18 18.05 2.18
N PRO A 135 -12.48 17.91 2.50
CA PRO A 135 -13.47 17.45 1.53
C PRO A 135 -13.75 18.52 0.46
N VAL A 136 -13.94 18.08 -0.78
CA VAL A 136 -14.37 18.94 -1.89
C VAL A 136 -15.88 18.81 -2.01
N MET A 137 -16.60 19.69 -1.30
CA MET A 137 -18.04 19.53 -1.05
C MET A 137 -18.95 19.56 -2.28
N VAL A 138 -18.48 20.09 -3.40
CA VAL A 138 -19.20 20.07 -4.69
C VAL A 138 -19.12 18.70 -5.39
N ASN A 139 -18.14 17.87 -5.06
CA ASN A 139 -18.03 16.52 -5.59
C ASN A 139 -19.07 15.66 -4.87
N GLN A 140 -20.18 15.34 -5.53
CA GLN A 140 -21.32 14.68 -4.89
C GLN A 140 -22.09 13.80 -5.87
N PHE A 141 -22.81 12.83 -5.29
CA PHE A 141 -23.97 12.25 -5.95
C PHE A 141 -25.25 12.88 -5.39
N SER A 142 -26.19 13.19 -6.27
CA SER A 142 -27.51 13.72 -5.91
C SER A 142 -28.60 12.96 -6.65
N ILE A 143 -29.80 12.95 -6.09
CA ILE A 143 -30.96 12.25 -6.66
C ILE A 143 -32.17 13.18 -6.77
N PHE A 144 -32.90 13.05 -7.88
CA PHE A 144 -34.13 13.76 -8.18
C PHE A 144 -35.20 12.73 -8.58
N ILE A 145 -36.34 12.76 -7.91
CA ILE A 145 -37.40 11.76 -8.07
C ILE A 145 -38.72 12.48 -8.33
N SER A 146 -39.46 12.03 -9.34
CA SER A 146 -40.84 12.44 -9.60
C SER A 146 -41.68 11.18 -9.86
N ARG A 147 -42.77 11.01 -9.11
CA ARG A 147 -43.70 9.89 -9.31
C ARG A 147 -44.85 10.26 -10.24
N ASP A 148 -45.35 9.29 -10.99
CA ASP A 148 -46.55 9.43 -11.81
C ASP A 148 -47.75 9.81 -10.92
N GLY A 149 -48.43 10.90 -11.28
CA GLY A 149 -49.42 11.56 -10.42
C GLY A 149 -48.96 12.95 -9.94
N GLY A 150 -47.68 13.31 -10.10
CA GLY A 150 -47.15 14.68 -10.00
C GLY A 150 -47.07 15.29 -8.60
N ASN A 151 -47.72 14.67 -7.61
CA ASN A 151 -47.86 15.20 -6.25
C ASN A 151 -46.65 14.91 -5.33
N LYS A 152 -45.80 13.94 -5.69
CA LYS A 152 -44.61 13.56 -4.91
C LYS A 152 -43.34 13.83 -5.71
N LYS A 153 -42.53 14.78 -5.22
CA LYS A 153 -41.21 15.09 -5.76
C LYS A 153 -40.19 15.12 -4.63
N TYR A 154 -39.02 14.54 -4.87
CA TYR A 154 -37.92 14.51 -3.92
C TYR A 154 -36.64 14.97 -4.62
N ALA A 155 -35.83 15.75 -3.91
CA ALA A 155 -34.50 16.14 -4.37
C ALA A 155 -33.57 16.17 -3.17
N SER A 156 -32.45 15.44 -3.25
CA SER A 156 -31.45 15.43 -2.19
C SER A 156 -30.05 15.16 -2.71
N VAL A 157 -29.07 15.83 -2.13
CA VAL A 157 -27.68 15.36 -2.13
C VAL A 157 -27.64 14.08 -1.30
N LEU A 158 -26.91 13.07 -1.77
CA LEU A 158 -26.80 11.75 -1.13
C LEU A 158 -25.68 11.72 -0.08
N ALA A 159 -25.62 12.77 0.74
CA ALA A 159 -24.69 12.93 1.85
C ALA A 159 -25.43 13.54 3.06
N PRO A 160 -25.25 13.00 4.28
CA PRO A 160 -25.98 13.45 5.45
C PRO A 160 -25.34 14.68 6.11
N GLY A 161 -26.19 15.60 6.57
CA GLY A 161 -25.83 16.66 7.51
C GLY A 161 -25.65 18.06 6.91
N GLN A 162 -25.72 19.06 7.80
CA GLN A 162 -25.28 20.42 7.51
C GLN A 162 -23.76 20.48 7.69
N HIS A 163 -23.01 20.43 6.60
CA HIS A 163 -21.56 20.63 6.65
C HIS A 163 -21.27 22.07 7.11
N GLU A 164 -20.34 22.22 8.06
CA GLU A 164 -19.91 23.54 8.54
C GLU A 164 -19.42 24.38 7.35
N GLY A 165 -19.89 25.63 7.26
CA GLY A 165 -19.45 26.56 6.22
C GLY A 165 -20.12 26.43 4.84
N LEU A 166 -21.18 25.63 4.68
CA LEU A 166 -21.92 25.55 3.40
C LEU A 166 -22.47 26.91 2.92
N GLY A 167 -22.81 27.82 3.84
CA GLY A 167 -23.43 29.11 3.52
C GLY A 167 -24.95 29.10 3.71
N LYS A 168 -25.64 30.12 3.20
CA LYS A 168 -27.11 30.22 3.25
C LYS A 168 -27.73 29.69 1.96
N SER A 169 -28.92 29.11 2.04
CA SER A 169 -29.62 28.55 0.87
C SER A 169 -30.00 29.58 -0.21
N SER A 170 -29.99 30.87 0.14
CA SER A 170 -30.16 31.98 -0.81
C SER A 170 -28.99 32.14 -1.78
N ASP A 171 -27.80 31.68 -1.39
CA ASP A 171 -26.55 31.92 -2.09
C ASP A 171 -26.52 31.19 -3.45
N GLN A 172 -25.67 31.66 -4.36
CA GLN A 172 -25.55 31.08 -5.71
C GLN A 172 -24.69 29.81 -5.76
N GLY A 173 -24.08 29.43 -4.63
CA GLY A 173 -23.22 28.26 -4.47
C GLY A 173 -23.97 26.99 -4.05
N ILE A 174 -23.22 26.01 -3.55
CA ILE A 174 -23.74 24.67 -3.20
C ILE A 174 -24.66 24.64 -1.97
N SER A 175 -24.73 25.71 -1.17
CA SER A 175 -25.73 25.84 -0.09
C SER A 175 -27.18 25.85 -0.60
N SER A 176 -27.39 26.21 -1.86
CA SER A 176 -28.71 26.20 -2.50
C SER A 176 -29.23 24.78 -2.80
N TRP A 177 -28.37 23.77 -2.71
CA TRP A 177 -28.72 22.38 -2.98
C TRP A 177 -29.56 21.78 -1.83
N GLY A 178 -30.30 20.72 -2.14
CA GLY A 178 -31.10 19.99 -1.17
C GLY A 178 -30.26 19.07 -0.30
N TRP A 179 -29.67 19.57 0.78
CA TRP A 179 -28.96 18.75 1.78
C TRP A 179 -29.93 18.09 2.77
N ASN A 180 -30.85 17.28 2.24
CA ASN A 180 -32.04 16.80 2.96
C ASN A 180 -31.88 15.39 3.55
N LEU A 181 -30.77 14.69 3.27
CA LEU A 181 -30.54 13.33 3.74
C LEU A 181 -30.26 13.32 5.25
N THR A 182 -31.05 12.56 6.01
CA THR A 182 -30.81 12.43 7.46
C THR A 182 -29.72 11.40 7.75
N GLY A 183 -29.64 10.34 6.93
CA GLY A 183 -28.72 9.23 7.08
C GLY A 183 -29.11 8.25 8.20
N GLN A 184 -30.30 8.40 8.79
CA GLN A 184 -30.80 7.54 9.86
C GLN A 184 -31.14 6.13 9.37
N HIS A 185 -31.62 6.02 8.13
CA HIS A 185 -31.97 4.77 7.47
C HIS A 185 -31.00 4.44 6.33
N SER A 186 -29.79 4.99 6.41
CA SER A 186 -28.76 4.78 5.39
C SER A 186 -27.48 4.25 6.03
N THR A 187 -26.85 3.28 5.37
CA THR A 187 -25.66 2.60 5.87
C THR A 187 -24.57 2.49 4.83
N TYR A 188 -23.33 2.66 5.27
CA TYR A 188 -22.12 2.45 4.50
C TYR A 188 -21.50 1.11 4.90
N HIS A 189 -21.05 0.36 3.90
CA HIS A 189 -20.40 -0.94 4.07
C HIS A 189 -19.08 -0.95 3.32
N ALA A 190 -18.06 -1.56 3.88
CA ALA A 190 -16.74 -1.61 3.26
C ALA A 190 -16.07 -2.97 3.37
N LEU A 191 -15.57 -3.40 2.22
CA LEU A 191 -14.71 -4.55 2.07
C LEU A 191 -13.74 -4.25 0.91
N PHE A 192 -12.66 -3.54 1.24
CA PHE A 192 -11.67 -3.06 0.27
C PHE A 192 -11.32 -4.15 -0.76
N PRO A 193 -11.31 -3.84 -2.08
CA PRO A 193 -11.37 -2.50 -2.69
C PRO A 193 -12.78 -1.99 -3.00
N ARG A 194 -13.82 -2.63 -2.46
CA ARG A 194 -15.22 -2.28 -2.71
C ARG A 194 -15.89 -1.65 -1.49
N ALA A 195 -16.88 -0.82 -1.75
CA ALA A 195 -17.77 -0.29 -0.74
C ALA A 195 -19.20 -0.22 -1.25
N TRP A 196 -20.17 -0.21 -0.33
CA TRP A 196 -21.59 -0.08 -0.63
C TRP A 196 -22.19 1.04 0.21
N THR A 197 -23.09 1.83 -0.35
CA THR A 197 -23.96 2.73 0.41
C THR A 197 -25.41 2.37 0.14
N ILE A 198 -26.13 1.96 1.18
CA ILE A 198 -27.54 1.60 1.11
C ILE A 198 -28.35 2.76 1.65
N TYR A 199 -29.31 3.25 0.85
CA TYR A 199 -30.29 4.23 1.27
C TYR A 199 -31.66 3.55 1.33
N ASP A 200 -32.15 3.29 2.53
CA ASP A 200 -33.38 2.54 2.77
C ASP A 200 -34.57 3.51 2.95
N GLY A 201 -35.18 3.91 1.83
CA GLY A 201 -36.34 4.83 1.86
C GLY A 201 -35.98 6.30 2.07
N GLU A 202 -34.74 6.70 1.75
CA GLU A 202 -34.30 8.09 1.79
C GLU A 202 -33.76 8.52 0.40
N PRO A 203 -34.19 9.67 -0.18
CA PRO A 203 -35.19 10.61 0.34
C PRO A 203 -36.66 10.20 0.07
N ASP A 204 -36.91 9.20 -0.79
CA ASP A 204 -38.24 8.69 -1.10
C ASP A 204 -38.51 7.37 -0.34
N PRO A 205 -39.52 7.31 0.55
CA PRO A 205 -39.84 6.11 1.33
C PRO A 205 -40.12 4.85 0.50
N GLU A 206 -40.61 5.04 -0.72
CA GLU A 206 -41.01 3.97 -1.65
C GLU A 206 -39.88 3.59 -2.65
N LEU A 207 -38.67 4.11 -2.47
CA LEU A 207 -37.49 3.78 -3.28
C LEU A 207 -36.35 3.25 -2.41
N LYS A 208 -35.75 2.12 -2.80
CA LYS A 208 -34.55 1.56 -2.19
C LYS A 208 -33.38 1.73 -3.14
N ILE A 209 -32.23 2.16 -2.61
CA ILE A 209 -31.05 2.49 -3.43
C ILE A 209 -29.83 1.76 -2.85
N SER A 210 -29.10 1.05 -3.70
CA SER A 210 -27.77 0.52 -3.40
C SER A 210 -26.75 1.19 -4.32
N CYS A 211 -25.71 1.82 -3.76
CA CYS A 211 -24.58 2.37 -4.50
C CYS A 211 -23.36 1.50 -4.23
N ARG A 212 -22.89 0.78 -5.24
CA ARG A 212 -21.64 0.00 -5.20
C ARG A 212 -20.50 0.85 -5.74
N GLN A 213 -19.44 0.99 -4.97
CA GLN A 213 -18.18 1.64 -5.35
C GLN A 213 -17.13 0.55 -5.60
N ILE A 214 -16.54 0.55 -6.80
CA ILE A 214 -15.58 -0.46 -7.23
C ILE A 214 -14.31 0.22 -7.74
N SER A 215 -13.16 -0.16 -7.18
CA SER A 215 -11.83 0.22 -7.67
C SER A 215 -11.08 -1.03 -8.14
N PRO A 216 -10.24 -0.93 -9.19
CA PRO A 216 -9.47 -2.06 -9.68
C PRO A 216 -8.28 -2.30 -8.75
N PHE A 217 -8.42 -3.31 -7.88
CA PHE A 217 -7.32 -3.87 -7.07
C PHE A 217 -7.49 -5.39 -7.08
N ILE A 218 -6.65 -6.06 -7.86
CA ILE A 218 -6.74 -7.48 -8.14
C ILE A 218 -5.34 -8.08 -7.95
N PRO A 219 -5.12 -8.91 -6.90
CA PRO A 219 -3.84 -9.55 -6.64
C PRO A 219 -3.28 -10.26 -7.88
N HIS A 220 -1.96 -10.20 -8.06
CA HIS A 220 -1.22 -10.71 -9.21
C HIS A 220 -1.57 -10.09 -10.58
N ASN A 221 -2.50 -9.14 -10.63
CA ASN A 221 -2.77 -8.35 -11.83
C ASN A 221 -2.10 -6.97 -11.73
N TYR A 222 -1.03 -6.79 -12.51
CA TYR A 222 -0.20 -5.57 -12.50
C TYR A 222 -0.65 -4.49 -13.49
N ARG A 223 -1.69 -4.74 -14.30
CA ARG A 223 -2.28 -3.76 -15.21
C ARG A 223 -3.45 -3.07 -14.55
N GLU A 224 -4.52 -3.82 -14.28
CA GLU A 224 -5.77 -3.31 -13.72
C GLU A 224 -5.52 -2.64 -12.35
N SER A 225 -4.69 -3.25 -11.50
CA SER A 225 -4.35 -2.69 -10.19
C SER A 225 -3.55 -1.38 -10.24
N SER A 226 -3.16 -0.90 -11.43
CA SER A 226 -2.46 0.38 -11.62
C SER A 226 -3.37 1.51 -12.13
N LEU A 227 -4.65 1.24 -12.43
CA LEU A 227 -5.50 2.16 -13.18
C LEU A 227 -6.11 3.27 -12.29
N PRO A 228 -6.01 4.55 -12.69
CA PRO A 228 -6.58 5.68 -11.95
C PRO A 228 -8.09 5.86 -12.22
N THR A 229 -8.90 4.89 -11.79
CA THR A 229 -10.35 4.95 -12.01
C THR A 229 -11.15 4.19 -10.94
N SER A 230 -12.41 4.59 -10.79
CA SER A 230 -13.41 3.88 -9.97
C SER A 230 -14.80 4.00 -10.60
N VAL A 231 -15.63 2.99 -10.36
CA VAL A 231 -17.02 2.90 -10.84
C VAL A 231 -17.99 2.97 -9.67
N PHE A 232 -19.12 3.63 -9.90
CA PHE A 232 -20.25 3.75 -8.99
C PHE A 232 -21.51 3.19 -9.67
N VAL A 233 -21.97 2.03 -9.20
CA VAL A 233 -23.14 1.33 -9.76
C VAL A 233 -24.31 1.52 -8.80
N TYR A 234 -25.33 2.22 -9.26
CA TYR A 234 -26.56 2.45 -8.53
C TYR A 234 -27.63 1.46 -8.97
N THR A 235 -28.11 0.63 -8.04
CA THR A 235 -29.32 -0.16 -8.19
C THR A 235 -30.48 0.57 -7.54
N LEU A 236 -31.55 0.80 -8.30
CA LEU A 236 -32.78 1.47 -7.88
C LEU A 236 -33.92 0.44 -7.87
N VAL A 237 -34.60 0.27 -6.73
CA VAL A 237 -35.75 -0.62 -6.60
C VAL A 237 -36.96 0.18 -6.12
N ASN A 238 -38.01 0.23 -6.95
CA ASN A 238 -39.24 0.94 -6.64
C ASN A 238 -40.23 -0.01 -5.95
N THR A 239 -40.48 0.19 -4.65
CA THR A 239 -41.46 -0.61 -3.89
C THR A 239 -42.86 0.01 -3.90
N GLY A 240 -43.02 1.17 -4.55
CA GLY A 240 -44.28 1.88 -4.65
C GLY A 240 -45.20 1.36 -5.77
N LYS A 241 -46.43 1.86 -5.77
CA LYS A 241 -47.45 1.53 -6.78
C LYS A 241 -47.38 2.38 -8.05
N GLU A 242 -46.71 3.53 -7.96
CA GLU A 242 -46.54 4.50 -9.04
C GLU A 242 -45.16 4.34 -9.67
N ARG A 243 -45.09 4.53 -10.99
CA ARG A 243 -43.82 4.62 -11.72
C ARG A 243 -43.04 5.84 -11.21
N ALA A 244 -41.73 5.70 -11.09
CA ALA A 244 -40.85 6.78 -10.63
C ALA A 244 -39.87 7.17 -11.73
N LYS A 245 -39.85 8.45 -12.13
CA LYS A 245 -38.75 9.03 -12.89
C LYS A 245 -37.64 9.37 -11.90
N VAL A 246 -36.51 8.68 -12.00
CA VAL A 246 -35.34 8.88 -11.13
C VAL A 246 -34.20 9.43 -11.97
N SER A 247 -33.62 10.54 -11.54
CA SER A 247 -32.43 11.13 -12.15
C SER A 247 -31.33 11.21 -11.11
N LEU A 248 -30.23 10.51 -11.37
CA LEU A 248 -29.01 10.61 -10.60
C LEU A 248 -28.10 11.65 -11.23
N LEU A 249 -27.39 12.40 -10.39
CA LEU A 249 -26.49 13.45 -10.80
C LEU A 249 -25.13 13.24 -10.13
N PHE A 250 -24.06 13.19 -10.92
CA PHE A 250 -22.69 13.17 -10.46
C PHE A 250 -22.03 14.51 -10.78
N THR A 251 -21.63 15.25 -9.75
CA THR A 251 -20.95 16.55 -9.87
C THR A 251 -19.48 16.44 -9.49
N TRP A 252 -18.63 17.22 -10.16
CA TRP A 252 -17.19 17.24 -9.90
C TRP A 252 -16.61 18.63 -10.15
N ALA A 253 -15.80 19.13 -9.22
CA ALA A 253 -14.96 20.31 -9.44
C ALA A 253 -13.73 19.96 -10.26
N ASN A 254 -13.32 20.88 -11.12
CA ASN A 254 -12.01 20.86 -11.75
C ASN A 254 -10.93 21.22 -10.72
N SER A 255 -10.61 20.25 -9.86
CA SER A 255 -9.80 20.42 -8.65
C SER A 255 -9.05 19.12 -8.34
N ILE A 256 -7.83 19.24 -7.84
CA ILE A 256 -7.07 18.13 -7.24
C ILE A 256 -7.09 18.19 -5.70
N GLY A 257 -8.06 18.89 -5.11
CA GLY A 257 -8.18 19.12 -3.67
C GLY A 257 -7.68 20.49 -3.22
N GLY A 258 -7.88 20.80 -1.94
CA GLY A 258 -7.46 22.08 -1.34
C GLY A 258 -7.99 23.29 -2.12
N ILE A 259 -7.10 24.26 -2.37
CA ILE A 259 -7.40 25.50 -3.13
C ILE A 259 -7.00 25.42 -4.61
N SER A 260 -6.67 24.23 -5.13
CA SER A 260 -6.13 24.07 -6.49
C SER A 260 -7.05 24.62 -7.57
N HIS A 261 -8.37 24.48 -7.37
CA HIS A 261 -9.41 24.98 -8.26
C HIS A 261 -9.45 26.50 -8.45
N LEU A 262 -8.79 27.28 -7.58
CA LEU A 262 -8.74 28.74 -7.67
C LEU A 262 -7.57 29.25 -8.52
N SER A 263 -6.71 28.35 -9.02
CA SER A 263 -5.47 28.75 -9.71
C SER A 263 -5.69 29.33 -11.12
N GLY A 264 -6.85 29.05 -11.74
CA GLY A 264 -7.20 29.53 -13.08
C GLY A 264 -6.69 28.61 -14.19
N ASP A 265 -7.05 28.95 -15.43
CA ASP A 265 -6.76 28.21 -16.67
C ASP A 265 -7.33 26.78 -16.68
N HIS A 266 -8.43 26.52 -15.98
CA HIS A 266 -9.11 25.23 -15.99
C HIS A 266 -10.14 25.18 -17.11
N VAL A 267 -10.21 24.07 -17.83
CA VAL A 267 -11.12 23.89 -18.97
C VAL A 267 -11.94 22.62 -18.80
N ASN A 268 -13.23 22.68 -19.10
CA ASN A 268 -14.09 21.50 -19.15
C ASN A 268 -14.59 21.27 -20.58
N GLU A 269 -14.63 20.02 -21.03
CA GLU A 269 -15.03 19.64 -22.39
C GLU A 269 -16.00 18.44 -22.34
N PRO A 270 -17.22 18.54 -22.89
CA PRO A 270 -18.12 17.40 -22.97
C PRO A 270 -17.67 16.43 -24.05
N PHE A 271 -18.02 15.16 -23.89
CA PHE A 271 -17.79 14.16 -24.93
C PHE A 271 -18.92 13.14 -25.01
N ILE A 272 -19.09 12.62 -26.21
CA ILE A 272 -19.81 11.37 -26.49
C ILE A 272 -18.74 10.34 -26.85
N GLY A 273 -18.72 9.24 -26.12
CA GLY A 273 -17.83 8.11 -26.33
C GLY A 273 -18.53 6.98 -27.08
N GLU A 274 -17.81 5.86 -27.20
CA GLU A 274 -18.36 4.61 -27.72
C GLU A 274 -19.18 3.88 -26.64
N ASP A 275 -19.90 2.84 -27.02
CA ASP A 275 -20.68 1.96 -26.12
C ASP A 275 -21.63 2.69 -25.14
N GLY A 276 -22.15 3.85 -25.55
CA GLY A 276 -23.06 4.67 -24.75
C GLY A 276 -22.38 5.46 -23.63
N VAL A 277 -21.05 5.44 -23.51
CA VAL A 277 -20.32 6.17 -22.46
C VAL A 277 -20.22 7.63 -22.83
N SER A 278 -20.87 8.50 -22.06
CA SER A 278 -20.85 9.96 -22.30
C SER A 278 -20.56 10.73 -21.01
N GLY A 279 -19.90 11.87 -21.13
CA GLY A 279 -19.39 12.56 -19.95
C GLY A 279 -18.73 13.90 -20.21
N VAL A 280 -17.91 14.34 -19.26
CA VAL A 280 -17.16 15.60 -19.30
C VAL A 280 -15.71 15.34 -18.87
N LEU A 281 -14.78 15.84 -19.68
CA LEU A 281 -13.37 15.98 -19.33
C LEU A 281 -13.16 17.29 -18.56
N LEU A 282 -12.39 17.24 -17.47
CA LEU A 282 -11.99 18.41 -16.69
C LEU A 282 -10.46 18.51 -16.72
N HIS A 283 -9.94 19.40 -17.57
CA HIS A 283 -8.52 19.67 -17.72
C HIS A 283 -8.08 20.64 -16.63
N HIS A 284 -7.34 20.09 -15.65
CA HIS A 284 -6.83 20.82 -14.50
C HIS A 284 -5.37 21.21 -14.73
N LYS A 285 -5.11 22.52 -14.74
CA LYS A 285 -3.75 23.07 -14.77
C LYS A 285 -3.21 23.19 -13.35
N THR A 286 -2.25 22.35 -13.00
CA THR A 286 -1.65 22.38 -11.67
C THR A 286 -0.66 23.53 -11.52
N ALA A 287 -0.59 24.13 -10.33
CA ALA A 287 0.37 25.18 -10.00
C ALA A 287 1.81 24.65 -9.78
N LYS A 288 2.77 25.57 -9.69
CA LYS A 288 4.20 25.30 -9.36
C LYS A 288 4.89 24.32 -10.32
N ASP A 289 4.60 24.42 -11.61
CA ASP A 289 5.14 23.56 -12.67
C ASP A 289 4.90 22.05 -12.42
N ASN A 290 3.87 21.69 -11.67
CA ASN A 290 3.44 20.31 -11.57
C ASN A 290 2.83 19.84 -12.90
N PRO A 291 2.81 18.52 -13.18
CA PRO A 291 2.12 17.99 -14.35
C PRO A 291 0.61 18.20 -14.28
N PRO A 292 -0.05 18.57 -15.39
CA PRO A 292 -1.49 18.73 -15.43
C PRO A 292 -2.22 17.41 -15.15
N VAL A 293 -3.48 17.52 -14.74
CA VAL A 293 -4.36 16.39 -14.44
C VAL A 293 -5.62 16.55 -15.27
N THR A 294 -6.06 15.51 -15.98
CA THR A 294 -7.36 15.53 -16.63
C THR A 294 -8.27 14.52 -15.96
N TYR A 295 -9.39 14.97 -15.41
CA TYR A 295 -10.45 14.08 -14.94
C TYR A 295 -11.41 13.74 -16.09
N ALA A 296 -12.03 12.57 -16.04
CA ALA A 296 -13.22 12.25 -16.80
C ALA A 296 -14.29 11.76 -15.82
N ILE A 297 -15.45 12.43 -15.78
CA ILE A 297 -16.66 11.87 -15.16
C ILE A 297 -17.62 11.47 -16.26
N ALA A 298 -18.21 10.28 -16.16
CA ALA A 298 -19.07 9.75 -17.20
C ALA A 298 -20.17 8.83 -16.64
N ALA A 299 -21.18 8.59 -17.45
CA ALA A 299 -22.21 7.60 -17.23
C ALA A 299 -22.44 6.78 -18.51
N CYS A 300 -23.02 5.59 -18.37
CA CYS A 300 -23.35 4.71 -19.49
C CYS A 300 -24.83 4.85 -19.88
N GLU A 301 -25.08 5.28 -21.12
CA GLU A 301 -26.40 5.32 -21.74
C GLU A 301 -26.82 3.91 -22.16
N THR A 302 -28.06 3.53 -21.81
CA THR A 302 -28.62 2.22 -22.15
C THR A 302 -30.04 2.39 -22.71
N GLN A 303 -30.72 1.31 -23.08
CA GLN A 303 -32.11 1.38 -23.54
C GLN A 303 -33.06 2.03 -22.52
N ASN A 304 -32.77 1.92 -21.22
CA ASN A 304 -33.61 2.42 -20.13
C ASN A 304 -33.02 3.65 -19.43
N VAL A 305 -31.77 4.01 -19.70
CA VAL A 305 -31.05 5.10 -19.03
C VAL A 305 -30.62 6.11 -20.07
N SER A 306 -31.08 7.35 -19.95
CA SER A 306 -30.64 8.46 -20.80
C SER A 306 -29.61 9.33 -20.06
N VAL A 307 -28.55 9.73 -20.76
CA VAL A 307 -27.46 10.53 -20.18
C VAL A 307 -27.51 11.96 -20.72
N SER A 308 -27.32 12.94 -19.85
CA SER A 308 -27.17 14.35 -20.20
C SER A 308 -26.06 15.00 -19.38
N VAL A 309 -25.44 16.06 -19.89
CA VAL A 309 -24.30 16.72 -19.23
C VAL A 309 -24.51 18.23 -19.11
N LEU A 310 -23.93 18.80 -18.05
CA LEU A 310 -23.66 20.23 -17.95
C LEU A 310 -22.13 20.41 -17.89
N PRO A 311 -21.48 20.86 -18.98
CA PRO A 311 -20.03 20.89 -19.09
C PRO A 311 -19.38 21.84 -18.07
N CYS A 312 -20.04 22.96 -17.78
CA CYS A 312 -19.51 23.99 -16.90
C CYS A 312 -20.62 24.68 -16.11
N PHE A 313 -20.44 24.76 -14.79
CA PHE A 313 -21.14 25.67 -13.88
C PHE A 313 -20.15 26.19 -12.83
N GLY A 314 -20.42 27.37 -12.27
CA GLY A 314 -19.58 27.99 -11.24
C GLY A 314 -20.27 28.12 -9.89
N LEU A 315 -19.50 28.48 -8.86
CA LEU A 315 -19.97 28.57 -7.46
C LEU A 315 -20.31 29.99 -7.00
N ASN A 316 -20.05 31.00 -7.84
CA ASN A 316 -20.19 32.42 -7.50
C ASN A 316 -21.20 33.12 -8.44
N GLU A 317 -21.72 34.28 -8.02
CA GLU A 317 -22.75 35.04 -8.76
C GLU A 317 -22.31 35.49 -10.16
N GLY A 318 -21.01 35.67 -10.39
CA GLY A 318 -20.46 36.07 -11.70
C GLY A 318 -20.44 34.96 -12.75
N SER A 319 -20.82 33.74 -12.40
CA SER A 319 -20.81 32.59 -13.31
C SER A 319 -22.00 32.65 -14.28
N CYS A 320 -21.79 32.27 -15.55
CA CYS A 320 -22.87 32.24 -16.55
C CYS A 320 -23.99 31.25 -16.21
N VAL A 321 -23.63 30.12 -15.59
CA VAL A 321 -24.53 29.15 -14.98
C VAL A 321 -23.99 28.88 -13.57
N THR A 322 -24.82 29.13 -12.56
CA THR A 322 -24.44 28.92 -11.16
C THR A 322 -24.79 27.51 -10.66
N ALA A 323 -24.23 27.10 -9.52
CA ALA A 323 -24.60 25.86 -8.85
C ALA A 323 -26.10 25.83 -8.49
N LYS A 324 -26.70 26.99 -8.21
CA LYS A 324 -28.14 27.15 -7.98
C LYS A 324 -28.97 26.93 -9.24
N ASP A 325 -28.55 27.51 -10.37
CA ASP A 325 -29.24 27.34 -11.66
C ASP A 325 -29.22 25.86 -12.11
N MET A 326 -28.06 25.21 -11.96
CA MET A 326 -27.93 23.76 -12.21
C MET A 326 -28.91 22.96 -11.35
N TRP A 327 -29.00 23.27 -10.04
CA TRP A 327 -29.89 22.55 -9.14
C TRP A 327 -31.36 22.79 -9.50
N GLY A 328 -31.73 24.03 -9.82
CA GLY A 328 -33.07 24.39 -10.28
C GLY A 328 -33.48 23.64 -11.55
N LYS A 329 -32.58 23.58 -12.56
CA LYS A 329 -32.79 22.82 -13.80
C LYS A 329 -33.03 21.34 -13.52
N MET A 330 -32.25 20.74 -12.63
CA MET A 330 -32.42 19.33 -12.24
C MET A 330 -33.72 19.06 -11.46
N VAL A 331 -34.13 19.96 -10.57
CA VAL A 331 -35.43 19.87 -9.87
C VAL A 331 -36.61 19.97 -10.85
N GLN A 332 -36.49 20.81 -11.88
CA GLN A 332 -37.53 21.06 -12.85
C GLN A 332 -37.65 19.91 -13.87
N ASP A 333 -36.53 19.57 -14.52
CA ASP A 333 -36.52 18.73 -15.73
C ASP A 333 -35.95 17.32 -15.46
N GLY A 334 -35.08 17.19 -14.46
CA GLY A 334 -34.32 15.99 -14.15
C GLY A 334 -33.22 15.65 -15.16
N HIS A 335 -32.92 16.53 -16.10
CA HIS A 335 -31.89 16.35 -17.14
C HIS A 335 -31.43 17.71 -17.67
N PHE A 336 -30.32 17.70 -18.41
CA PHE A 336 -29.79 18.87 -19.12
C PHE A 336 -30.10 18.83 -20.62
N ASP A 337 -30.00 19.98 -21.28
CA ASP A 337 -30.28 20.10 -22.71
C ASP A 337 -29.24 19.34 -23.55
N ARG A 338 -29.68 18.56 -24.53
CA ARG A 338 -28.79 17.71 -25.36
C ARG A 338 -27.74 18.52 -26.15
N GLU A 339 -28.04 19.77 -26.46
CA GLU A 339 -27.11 20.71 -27.12
C GLU A 339 -25.82 20.94 -26.31
N ASN A 340 -25.82 20.64 -25.01
CA ASN A 340 -24.62 20.72 -24.19
C ASN A 340 -23.49 19.80 -24.67
N PHE A 341 -23.79 18.68 -25.35
CA PHE A 341 -22.77 17.84 -25.97
C PHE A 341 -22.12 18.46 -27.21
N MET A 342 -22.80 19.42 -27.84
CA MET A 342 -22.30 20.14 -29.01
C MET A 342 -21.44 21.35 -28.61
N LYS A 343 -21.39 21.68 -27.32
CA LYS A 343 -20.50 22.71 -26.80
C LYS A 343 -19.07 22.16 -26.87
N GLY A 344 -18.15 22.92 -27.45
CA GLY A 344 -16.72 22.60 -27.38
C GLY A 344 -16.15 22.82 -25.97
N PRO A 345 -14.81 22.82 -25.83
CA PRO A 345 -14.16 23.18 -24.58
C PRO A 345 -14.64 24.53 -24.06
N SER A 346 -14.83 24.62 -22.74
CA SER A 346 -15.13 25.89 -22.08
C SER A 346 -14.00 26.90 -22.29
N MET A 347 -14.29 28.19 -22.09
CA MET A 347 -13.20 29.14 -21.89
C MET A 347 -12.37 28.74 -20.66
N PRO A 348 -11.07 29.03 -20.62
CA PRO A 348 -10.28 28.81 -19.42
C PRO A 348 -10.78 29.64 -18.24
N SER A 349 -10.83 29.05 -17.04
CA SER A 349 -11.27 29.75 -15.83
C SER A 349 -10.34 30.90 -15.45
N SER A 350 -10.89 31.97 -14.87
CA SER A 350 -10.06 33.03 -14.29
C SER A 350 -9.54 32.63 -12.90
N PRO A 351 -8.39 33.17 -12.43
CA PRO A 351 -7.96 32.98 -11.05
C PRO A 351 -9.05 33.39 -10.05
N GLY A 352 -9.33 32.52 -9.07
CA GLY A 352 -10.41 32.68 -8.10
C GLY A 352 -11.78 32.12 -8.54
N GLU A 353 -11.93 31.68 -9.79
CA GLU A 353 -13.15 31.02 -10.26
C GLU A 353 -13.05 29.49 -10.18
N THR A 354 -14.09 28.88 -9.62
CA THR A 354 -14.22 27.42 -9.56
C THR A 354 -15.10 26.92 -10.70
N TYR A 355 -14.52 26.11 -11.60
CA TYR A 355 -15.30 25.43 -12.64
C TYR A 355 -15.65 24.02 -12.20
N CYS A 356 -16.91 23.66 -12.41
CA CYS A 356 -17.47 22.36 -12.06
C CYS A 356 -18.21 21.77 -13.27
N ALA A 357 -18.30 20.45 -13.34
CA ALA A 357 -19.07 19.72 -14.35
C ALA A 357 -20.12 18.82 -13.67
N ALA A 358 -21.16 18.49 -14.42
CA ALA A 358 -22.19 17.55 -13.97
C ALA A 358 -22.56 16.56 -15.08
N VAL A 359 -22.73 15.29 -14.71
CA VAL A 359 -23.28 14.23 -15.56
C VAL A 359 -24.54 13.71 -14.88
N SER A 360 -25.65 13.71 -15.61
CA SER A 360 -26.91 13.14 -15.13
C SER A 360 -27.30 11.91 -15.93
N ALA A 361 -27.79 10.90 -15.24
CA ALA A 361 -28.39 9.72 -15.82
C ALA A 361 -29.82 9.54 -15.28
N SER A 362 -30.79 9.55 -16.20
CA SER A 362 -32.21 9.51 -15.90
C SER A 362 -32.83 8.21 -16.38
N THR A 363 -33.69 7.62 -15.57
CA THR A 363 -34.42 6.38 -15.88
C THR A 363 -35.83 6.43 -15.32
N TRP A 364 -36.69 5.57 -15.85
CA TRP A 364 -37.98 5.27 -15.28
C TRP A 364 -37.95 3.90 -14.59
N VAL A 365 -38.35 3.86 -13.33
CA VAL A 365 -38.45 2.62 -12.56
C VAL A 365 -39.93 2.27 -12.39
N GLU A 366 -40.35 1.20 -13.05
CA GLU A 366 -41.72 0.69 -12.97
C GLU A 366 -42.11 0.32 -11.53
N PRO A 367 -43.42 0.29 -11.19
CA PRO A 367 -43.88 -0.22 -9.90
C PRO A 367 -43.35 -1.64 -9.64
N HIS A 368 -42.71 -1.87 -8.49
CA HIS A 368 -42.03 -3.13 -8.14
C HIS A 368 -40.89 -3.51 -9.11
N GLY A 369 -40.46 -2.57 -9.95
CA GLY A 369 -39.39 -2.72 -10.90
C GLY A 369 -38.02 -2.35 -10.31
N LYS A 370 -36.98 -2.71 -11.07
CA LYS A 370 -35.58 -2.50 -10.75
C LYS A 370 -34.85 -1.91 -11.95
N CYS A 371 -33.93 -0.97 -11.74
CA CYS A 371 -33.07 -0.41 -12.77
C CYS A 371 -31.67 -0.15 -12.22
N THR A 372 -30.65 -0.30 -13.07
CA THR A 372 -29.26 -0.01 -12.71
C THR A 372 -28.73 1.17 -13.52
N VAL A 373 -27.93 2.01 -12.88
CA VAL A 373 -27.26 3.18 -13.48
C VAL A 373 -25.80 3.18 -13.07
N ALA A 374 -24.87 3.25 -14.03
CA ALA A 374 -23.44 3.24 -13.75
C ALA A 374 -22.81 4.61 -14.07
N PHE A 375 -22.02 5.11 -13.12
CA PHE A 375 -21.13 6.26 -13.27
C PHE A 375 -19.68 5.83 -13.06
N ALA A 376 -18.73 6.57 -13.61
CA ALA A 376 -17.34 6.38 -13.30
C ALA A 376 -16.59 7.71 -13.24
N VAL A 377 -15.48 7.70 -12.51
CA VAL A 377 -14.48 8.76 -12.54
C VAL A 377 -13.14 8.15 -12.89
N ALA A 378 -12.40 8.81 -13.78
CA ALA A 378 -11.01 8.49 -14.08
C ALA A 378 -10.15 9.76 -14.01
N TRP A 379 -8.86 9.63 -13.72
CA TRP A 379 -7.93 10.75 -13.74
C TRP A 379 -6.61 10.40 -14.45
N SER A 380 -6.31 11.13 -15.52
CA SER A 380 -5.03 11.03 -16.21
C SER A 380 -4.06 12.07 -15.65
N SER A 381 -3.05 11.58 -14.92
CA SER A 381 -1.84 12.33 -14.54
C SER A 381 -0.61 11.51 -14.95
N PRO A 382 -0.16 11.59 -16.21
CA PRO A 382 0.79 10.61 -16.76
C PRO A 382 2.22 10.77 -16.22
N LYS A 383 2.58 11.98 -15.78
CA LYS A 383 3.90 12.28 -15.21
C LYS A 383 3.82 12.43 -13.70
N VAL A 384 4.79 11.83 -13.00
CA VAL A 384 5.09 12.03 -11.58
C VAL A 384 6.33 12.91 -11.53
N LYS A 385 6.23 14.10 -10.94
CA LYS A 385 7.37 15.01 -10.75
C LYS A 385 7.71 15.10 -9.26
N PHE A 386 8.96 14.81 -8.92
CA PHE A 386 9.47 15.01 -7.56
C PHE A 386 10.11 16.39 -7.41
N CYS A 387 10.22 16.91 -6.18
CA CYS A 387 10.61 18.29 -5.91
C CYS A 387 11.99 18.68 -6.48
N LYS A 388 12.95 17.74 -6.57
CA LYS A 388 14.28 18.00 -7.17
C LYS A 388 14.31 17.82 -8.70
N GLY A 389 13.15 17.73 -9.35
CA GLY A 389 12.99 17.98 -10.78
C GLY A 389 12.92 16.75 -11.67
N LYS A 390 13.21 15.54 -11.18
CA LYS A 390 13.03 14.34 -12.00
C LYS A 390 11.55 14.02 -12.17
N ALA A 391 11.17 13.78 -13.43
CA ALA A 391 9.85 13.33 -13.80
C ALA A 391 9.91 11.89 -14.31
N TYR A 392 8.91 11.09 -13.96
CA TYR A 392 8.77 9.70 -14.42
C TYR A 392 7.36 9.47 -14.93
N ARG A 393 7.18 8.45 -15.77
CA ARG A 393 5.85 8.06 -16.26
C ARG A 393 5.20 7.09 -15.29
N ARG A 394 3.92 7.30 -14.96
CA ARG A 394 3.14 6.35 -14.14
C ARG A 394 2.94 5.04 -14.88
N ARG A 395 2.82 3.92 -14.15
CA ARG A 395 2.70 2.57 -14.71
C ARG A 395 1.55 2.44 -15.70
N TYR A 396 0.37 2.99 -15.40
CA TYR A 396 -0.79 2.87 -16.29
C TYR A 396 -0.55 3.45 -17.71
N THR A 397 0.42 4.37 -17.86
CA THR A 397 0.77 4.96 -19.16
C THR A 397 1.37 3.95 -20.14
N LYS A 398 1.86 2.80 -19.66
CA LYS A 398 2.24 1.66 -20.52
C LYS A 398 1.05 1.14 -21.33
N PHE A 399 -0.15 1.27 -20.80
CA PHE A 399 -1.38 0.73 -21.40
C PHE A 399 -2.23 1.81 -22.09
N TYR A 400 -2.24 3.03 -21.57
CA TYR A 400 -3.09 4.14 -22.05
C TYR A 400 -2.31 5.31 -22.68
N GLY A 401 -0.97 5.24 -22.72
CA GLY A 401 -0.13 6.32 -23.21
C GLY A 401 -0.15 7.56 -22.30
N THR A 402 0.17 8.72 -22.88
CA THR A 402 0.30 9.99 -22.14
C THR A 402 -0.56 11.10 -22.74
N SER A 403 -1.62 10.75 -23.47
CA SER A 403 -2.55 11.74 -24.05
C SER A 403 -3.27 12.51 -22.94
N GLU A 404 -3.54 13.80 -23.17
CA GLU A 404 -4.39 14.62 -22.30
C GLU A 404 -5.82 14.07 -22.23
N THR A 405 -6.26 13.36 -23.28
CA THR A 405 -7.57 12.72 -23.36
C THR A 405 -7.60 11.29 -22.83
N ALA A 406 -6.49 10.74 -22.33
CA ALA A 406 -6.43 9.34 -21.86
C ALA A 406 -7.44 9.02 -20.74
N ALA A 407 -7.90 10.04 -20.00
CA ALA A 407 -8.96 9.89 -19.01
C ALA A 407 -10.29 9.42 -19.64
N LYS A 408 -10.56 9.78 -20.91
CA LYS A 408 -11.72 9.31 -21.67
C LYS A 408 -11.67 7.80 -21.89
N ASP A 409 -10.52 7.29 -22.31
CA ASP A 409 -10.34 5.85 -22.57
C ASP A 409 -10.38 5.06 -21.26
N LEU A 410 -9.76 5.59 -20.19
CA LEU A 410 -9.82 5.00 -18.86
C LEU A 410 -11.24 4.89 -18.30
N VAL A 411 -12.05 5.95 -18.42
CA VAL A 411 -13.43 5.94 -17.89
C VAL A 411 -14.34 5.03 -18.72
N HIS A 412 -14.11 4.94 -20.03
CA HIS A 412 -14.78 4.01 -20.92
C HIS A 412 -14.48 2.55 -20.52
N ASP A 413 -13.19 2.21 -20.39
CA ASP A 413 -12.77 0.87 -20.01
C ASP A 413 -13.28 0.48 -18.62
N ALA A 414 -13.32 1.43 -17.68
CA ALA A 414 -13.89 1.20 -16.36
C ALA A 414 -15.39 0.82 -16.43
N LEU A 415 -16.19 1.59 -17.16
CA LEU A 415 -17.64 1.36 -17.28
C LEU A 415 -17.98 0.07 -18.04
N THR A 416 -17.09 -0.41 -18.90
CA THR A 416 -17.29 -1.63 -19.69
C THR A 416 -16.73 -2.89 -19.02
N ASN A 417 -15.72 -2.77 -18.14
CA ASN A 417 -15.02 -3.93 -17.56
C ASN A 417 -15.21 -4.12 -16.04
N TYR A 418 -15.83 -3.20 -15.31
CA TYR A 418 -16.03 -3.37 -13.86
C TYR A 418 -16.70 -4.69 -13.42
N PRO A 419 -17.62 -5.32 -14.18
CA PRO A 419 -18.20 -6.60 -13.76
C PRO A 419 -17.15 -7.70 -13.64
N LEU A 420 -16.15 -7.71 -14.54
CA LEU A 420 -15.02 -8.64 -14.48
C LEU A 420 -14.12 -8.36 -13.27
N TRP A 421 -13.95 -7.08 -12.92
CA TRP A 421 -13.21 -6.71 -11.72
C TRP A 421 -13.89 -7.23 -10.46
N GLU A 422 -15.21 -7.10 -10.36
CA GLU A 422 -15.99 -7.61 -9.22
C GLU A 422 -15.85 -9.13 -9.07
N GLU A 423 -15.97 -9.88 -10.17
CA GLU A 423 -15.80 -11.33 -10.18
C GLU A 423 -14.41 -11.75 -9.66
N GLU A 424 -13.35 -11.16 -10.21
CA GLU A 424 -11.99 -11.48 -9.78
C GLU A 424 -11.73 -11.02 -8.33
N ILE A 425 -12.29 -9.88 -7.91
CA ILE A 425 -12.20 -9.41 -6.51
C ILE A 425 -12.84 -10.43 -5.56
N GLU A 426 -14.06 -10.87 -5.86
CA GLU A 426 -14.76 -11.85 -5.03
C GLU A 426 -14.01 -13.18 -4.97
N LYS A 427 -13.48 -13.62 -6.10
CA LYS A 427 -12.75 -14.89 -6.22
C LYS A 427 -11.55 -14.96 -5.28
N TRP A 428 -10.75 -13.90 -5.14
CA TRP A 428 -9.60 -13.92 -4.22
C TRP A 428 -9.98 -13.67 -2.76
N GLN A 429 -11.07 -12.95 -2.49
CA GLN A 429 -11.55 -12.71 -1.12
C GLN A 429 -12.27 -13.94 -0.52
N ASN A 430 -13.07 -14.64 -1.33
CA ASN A 430 -13.96 -15.71 -0.91
C ASN A 430 -13.30 -16.83 -0.07
N PRO A 431 -12.08 -17.32 -0.38
CA PRO A 431 -11.45 -18.36 0.42
C PRO A 431 -11.26 -17.97 1.90
N ILE A 432 -10.94 -16.70 2.18
CA ILE A 432 -10.77 -16.19 3.56
C ILE A 432 -12.14 -15.87 4.17
N LEU A 433 -13.03 -15.24 3.40
CA LEU A 433 -14.36 -14.88 3.86
C LEU A 433 -15.17 -16.12 4.29
N LYS A 434 -15.07 -17.22 3.53
CA LYS A 434 -15.80 -18.47 3.80
C LYS A 434 -15.14 -19.38 4.83
N ASP A 435 -13.99 -18.99 5.41
CA ASP A 435 -13.34 -19.78 6.46
C ASP A 435 -14.01 -19.52 7.83
N ASP A 436 -14.85 -20.45 8.27
CA ASP A 436 -15.56 -20.37 9.56
C ASP A 436 -14.65 -20.46 10.79
N ARG A 437 -13.38 -20.84 10.61
CA ARG A 437 -12.40 -20.87 11.70
C ARG A 437 -11.89 -19.46 12.06
N LEU A 438 -12.08 -18.49 11.18
CA LEU A 438 -11.61 -17.12 11.36
C LEU A 438 -12.72 -16.25 12.00
N PRO A 439 -12.38 -15.42 13.00
CA PRO A 439 -13.33 -14.46 13.57
C PRO A 439 -13.86 -13.48 12.52
N GLU A 440 -15.13 -13.10 12.64
CA GLU A 440 -15.78 -12.15 11.71
C GLU A 440 -15.03 -10.82 11.63
N TRP A 441 -14.65 -10.24 12.78
CA TRP A 441 -13.92 -8.97 12.85
C TRP A 441 -12.60 -9.00 12.08
N TYR A 442 -11.92 -10.15 12.09
CA TYR A 442 -10.62 -10.31 11.47
C TYR A 442 -10.73 -10.27 9.95
N LYS A 443 -11.74 -10.94 9.38
CA LYS A 443 -11.93 -11.07 7.93
C LYS A 443 -12.00 -9.71 7.24
N PHE A 444 -12.90 -8.83 7.67
CA PHE A 444 -13.04 -7.52 7.03
C PHE A 444 -11.93 -6.54 7.43
N THR A 445 -11.33 -6.66 8.62
CA THR A 445 -10.21 -5.81 9.01
C THR A 445 -8.97 -6.13 8.16
N LEU A 446 -8.69 -7.42 7.91
CA LEU A 446 -7.60 -7.89 7.05
C LEU A 446 -7.67 -7.27 5.65
N PHE A 447 -8.86 -7.30 5.02
CA PHE A 447 -9.03 -6.70 3.70
C PHE A 447 -9.03 -5.18 3.76
N ASN A 448 -9.70 -4.57 4.73
CA ASN A 448 -9.81 -3.11 4.80
C ASN A 448 -8.47 -2.42 5.12
N GLU A 449 -7.54 -3.05 5.83
CA GLU A 449 -6.17 -2.51 6.03
C GLU A 449 -5.37 -2.39 4.72
N LEU A 450 -5.72 -3.13 3.67
CA LEU A 450 -5.09 -2.98 2.35
C LEU A 450 -5.35 -1.62 1.68
N TYR A 451 -6.26 -0.80 2.22
CA TYR A 451 -6.49 0.56 1.75
C TYR A 451 -5.18 1.36 1.64
N PHE A 452 -4.21 1.06 2.50
CA PHE A 452 -2.91 1.72 2.52
C PHE A 452 -2.11 1.53 1.22
N LEU A 453 -2.26 0.41 0.51
CA LEU A 453 -1.58 0.19 -0.77
C LEU A 453 -2.11 1.11 -1.89
N VAL A 454 -3.21 1.82 -1.65
CA VAL A 454 -3.74 2.87 -2.52
C VAL A 454 -3.51 4.24 -1.88
N ALA A 455 -3.99 4.46 -0.66
CA ALA A 455 -4.00 5.76 0.05
C ALA A 455 -2.71 6.09 0.83
N GLY A 456 -1.71 5.21 0.82
CA GLY A 456 -0.40 5.42 1.44
C GLY A 456 0.56 6.26 0.59
N GLY A 457 0.03 7.20 -0.21
CA GLY A 457 0.83 8.07 -1.09
C GLY A 457 1.55 7.33 -2.22
N THR A 458 1.02 6.20 -2.68
CA THR A 458 1.74 5.29 -3.56
C THR A 458 2.13 5.91 -4.92
N VAL A 459 3.32 5.56 -5.42
CA VAL A 459 3.84 5.94 -6.74
C VAL A 459 4.34 4.71 -7.45
N TRP A 460 3.84 4.45 -8.65
CA TRP A 460 4.26 3.32 -9.46
C TRP A 460 4.67 3.80 -10.85
N ILE A 461 5.94 3.61 -11.20
CA ILE A 461 6.52 4.06 -12.47
C ILE A 461 6.91 2.89 -13.35
N ASP A 462 6.78 3.07 -14.66
CA ASP A 462 6.99 1.99 -15.63
C ASP A 462 8.46 1.73 -15.96
N SER A 463 9.29 2.78 -15.95
CA SER A 463 10.71 2.70 -16.38
C SER A 463 11.62 3.45 -15.42
N LYS A 464 12.87 2.97 -15.31
CA LYS A 464 13.96 3.65 -14.59
C LYS A 464 14.40 4.95 -15.26
N ILE A 465 14.06 5.17 -16.53
CA ILE A 465 14.48 6.34 -17.30
C ILE A 465 13.51 7.51 -17.03
N PRO A 466 14.02 8.71 -16.69
CA PRO A 466 13.18 9.89 -16.55
C PRO A 466 12.39 10.19 -17.83
N ALA A 467 11.19 10.75 -17.69
CA ALA A 467 10.40 11.22 -18.81
C ALA A 467 11.12 12.41 -19.47
N GLU A 468 11.53 12.27 -20.74
CA GLU A 468 12.01 13.40 -21.53
C GLU A 468 10.86 14.39 -21.77
N ASP A 469 11.14 15.69 -21.56
CA ASP A 469 10.26 16.75 -22.02
C ASP A 469 10.44 16.92 -23.52
N SER A 470 9.50 16.37 -24.29
CA SER A 470 9.40 16.64 -25.72
C SER A 470 8.87 18.05 -25.97
N SER A 471 9.64 19.07 -25.57
CA SER A 471 9.46 20.45 -26.00
C SER A 471 10.83 21.00 -26.42
N GLY A 472 11.17 20.74 -27.68
CA GLY A 472 12.26 21.41 -28.39
C GLY A 472 13.60 20.69 -28.42
N ILE A 473 13.70 19.58 -29.17
CA ILE A 473 14.80 19.29 -30.12
C ILE A 473 14.18 18.46 -31.25
N LYS A 474 13.68 19.14 -32.29
CA LYS A 474 13.56 18.58 -33.65
C LYS A 474 14.71 19.13 -34.48
N SER A 475 15.94 18.76 -34.11
CA SER A 475 17.08 18.66 -35.03
C SER A 475 18.27 18.13 -34.24
N ILE A 476 18.74 16.95 -34.63
CA ILE A 476 20.02 16.26 -34.34
C ILE A 476 19.70 14.76 -34.07
N ILE A 477 18.92 14.14 -34.95
CA ILE A 477 19.03 12.70 -35.23
C ILE A 477 19.01 12.51 -36.74
N THR A 478 20.01 13.10 -37.39
CA THR A 478 20.53 12.65 -38.68
C THR A 478 22.03 12.94 -38.66
N ASN A 479 22.76 12.14 -37.88
CA ASN A 479 24.14 11.70 -38.14
C ASN A 479 24.75 11.09 -36.87
N SER A 480 24.55 9.79 -36.66
CA SER A 480 25.68 8.88 -36.47
C SER A 480 25.19 7.43 -36.58
N LYS A 481 25.39 6.85 -37.76
CA LYS A 481 25.55 5.41 -37.89
C LYS A 481 27.06 5.15 -37.91
N LYS A 482 27.45 4.12 -37.15
CA LYS A 482 28.71 3.35 -37.15
C LYS A 482 29.83 3.83 -36.21
N THR A 483 29.87 3.23 -35.02
CA THR A 483 31.07 2.47 -34.61
C THR A 483 30.77 1.33 -33.61
N LYS A 484 31.41 0.21 -33.92
CA LYS A 484 31.37 -1.16 -33.38
C LYS A 484 31.31 -1.30 -31.84
N LYS A 485 30.34 -2.10 -31.35
CA LYS A 485 30.46 -2.86 -30.09
C LYS A 485 31.20 -4.17 -30.38
N THR A 486 32.39 -4.31 -29.82
CA THR A 486 33.16 -5.55 -29.82
C THR A 486 32.54 -6.52 -28.80
N LYS A 487 32.01 -7.65 -29.27
CA LYS A 487 31.64 -8.79 -28.41
C LYS A 487 32.93 -9.43 -27.89
N ALA A 488 33.19 -9.33 -26.59
CA ALA A 488 34.16 -10.17 -25.92
C ALA A 488 33.51 -11.53 -25.64
N ARG A 489 33.97 -12.56 -26.36
CA ARG A 489 33.60 -13.97 -26.16
C ARG A 489 34.68 -14.58 -25.27
N ILE A 490 34.34 -14.94 -24.04
CA ILE A 490 35.20 -15.73 -23.15
C ILE A 490 35.27 -17.14 -23.74
N VAL A 491 36.46 -17.57 -24.16
CA VAL A 491 36.75 -18.95 -24.54
C VAL A 491 37.84 -19.48 -23.60
N HIS A 492 37.57 -20.66 -23.05
CA HIS A 492 38.49 -21.45 -22.24
C HIS A 492 39.88 -21.55 -22.86
N ARG A 493 40.90 -21.32 -22.03
CA ARG A 493 42.30 -21.61 -22.35
C ARG A 493 42.53 -23.12 -22.23
N SER A 494 42.85 -23.76 -23.36
CA SER A 494 43.74 -24.92 -23.39
C SER A 494 44.99 -24.55 -24.19
N THR A 495 46.12 -25.05 -23.69
CA THR A 495 47.50 -24.85 -24.11
C THR A 495 47.81 -25.37 -25.52
N ALA A 496 48.64 -24.64 -26.29
CA ALA A 496 49.85 -25.14 -26.99
C ALA A 496 50.36 -24.23 -28.13
N VAL A 497 51.68 -23.96 -28.07
CA VAL A 497 52.68 -23.91 -29.17
C VAL A 497 52.69 -22.73 -30.18
N VAL A 498 53.63 -21.80 -29.90
CA VAL A 498 54.72 -21.24 -30.75
C VAL A 498 54.63 -21.35 -32.29
N LYS A 499 54.68 -20.21 -33.00
CA LYS A 499 55.77 -19.85 -33.96
C LYS A 499 55.62 -18.44 -34.56
N GLU A 500 56.78 -17.91 -34.95
CA GLU A 500 57.18 -16.54 -35.28
C GLU A 500 56.75 -16.02 -36.67
N ALA A 501 56.97 -14.71 -36.85
CA ALA A 501 57.46 -13.96 -38.03
C ALA A 501 56.51 -12.77 -38.36
N ALA A 502 56.82 -11.50 -38.05
CA ALA A 502 57.93 -10.62 -38.45
C ALA A 502 57.66 -9.83 -39.77
N VAL A 503 57.99 -8.54 -39.69
CA VAL A 503 58.51 -7.64 -40.74
C VAL A 503 57.55 -6.63 -41.43
N ASN A 504 57.72 -5.38 -40.97
CA ASN A 504 57.99 -4.09 -41.64
C ASN A 504 57.05 -3.40 -42.65
N GLY A 505 56.98 -2.07 -42.44
CA GLY A 505 57.21 -1.01 -43.45
C GLY A 505 55.97 -0.18 -43.76
N SER A 506 55.81 1.06 -43.27
CA SER A 506 56.39 2.34 -43.78
C SER A 506 56.05 2.56 -45.27
N ASP A 507 55.64 3.71 -45.80
CA ASP A 507 55.55 5.09 -45.32
C ASP A 507 54.88 5.91 -46.45
N THR A 508 54.46 7.16 -46.14
CA THR A 508 54.36 8.34 -47.04
C THR A 508 53.40 8.29 -48.25
N SER A 509 52.34 9.11 -48.40
CA SER A 509 52.11 10.57 -48.31
C SER A 509 52.13 11.32 -49.66
N VAL A 510 51.18 12.26 -49.75
CA VAL A 510 51.11 13.49 -50.56
C VAL A 510 50.34 13.49 -51.89
N ASN A 511 49.14 14.10 -51.80
CA ASN A 511 48.50 15.16 -52.61
C ASN A 511 48.73 15.25 -54.13
N VAL A 512 47.65 15.57 -54.87
CA VAL A 512 47.30 16.93 -55.34
C VAL A 512 46.00 16.86 -56.17
N ASP A 513 45.05 17.76 -55.87
CA ASP A 513 43.79 18.08 -56.58
C ASP A 513 44.05 18.73 -57.98
N PRO A 514 43.08 19.39 -58.67
CA PRO A 514 41.60 19.29 -58.75
C PRO A 514 41.11 19.24 -60.23
N VAL A 515 39.78 19.25 -60.42
CA VAL A 515 39.01 20.22 -61.26
C VAL A 515 37.84 19.57 -62.04
N GLU A 516 36.66 20.14 -61.75
CA GLU A 516 35.42 20.34 -62.54
C GLU A 516 34.58 19.19 -63.13
N GLY A 517 33.27 19.40 -63.04
CA GLY A 517 32.29 18.93 -64.02
C GLY A 517 31.00 18.40 -63.40
N GLY A 518 29.98 19.25 -63.32
CA GLY A 518 28.65 18.91 -62.81
C GLY A 518 27.70 18.26 -63.83
N ASP A 519 26.45 18.14 -63.36
CA ASP A 519 25.18 17.82 -64.04
C ASP A 519 24.91 16.34 -64.36
N ILE A 520 24.00 15.66 -63.63
CA ILE A 520 22.53 15.78 -63.49
C ILE A 520 21.74 14.99 -64.56
N ALA A 521 21.16 13.91 -64.06
CA ALA A 521 19.84 13.32 -64.29
C ALA A 521 19.44 12.60 -65.59
N SER A 522 18.60 11.58 -65.32
CA SER A 522 17.54 10.95 -66.13
C SER A 522 17.98 9.59 -66.72
N ARG A 523 17.16 8.55 -66.82
CA ARG A 523 15.69 8.40 -66.85
C ARG A 523 15.36 6.89 -66.96
N ARG A 524 14.14 6.51 -66.53
CA ARG A 524 13.23 5.46 -67.11
C ARG A 524 13.65 3.98 -67.00
N SER A 525 12.80 3.15 -66.37
CA SER A 525 11.71 2.30 -66.96
C SER A 525 12.29 1.06 -67.65
N SER A 526 11.76 -0.16 -67.61
CA SER A 526 10.50 -0.77 -67.17
C SER A 526 10.65 -2.32 -67.33
N ASP A 527 9.65 -3.09 -66.88
CA ASP A 527 9.27 -4.44 -67.38
C ASP A 527 10.21 -5.63 -67.03
N GLU A 528 9.80 -6.89 -66.83
CA GLU A 528 8.52 -7.63 -66.84
C GLU A 528 8.79 -9.07 -66.30
N GLU A 529 7.74 -9.75 -65.82
CA GLU A 529 7.43 -11.21 -65.93
C GLU A 529 8.35 -12.29 -65.28
N GLU A 530 7.91 -13.49 -64.82
CA GLU A 530 6.72 -14.30 -65.11
C GLU A 530 6.52 -15.48 -64.10
N SER A 531 5.25 -15.89 -63.92
CA SER A 531 4.70 -17.27 -63.72
C SER A 531 4.95 -18.07 -62.40
N THR A 532 4.08 -18.98 -61.89
CA THR A 532 2.94 -19.75 -62.45
C THR A 532 2.03 -20.35 -61.31
N THR A 533 0.69 -20.16 -61.39
CA THR A 533 -0.49 -21.11 -61.29
C THR A 533 -0.55 -22.29 -60.27
N CYS A 534 -1.70 -22.79 -59.73
CA CYS A 534 -3.16 -22.58 -59.86
C CYS A 534 -3.95 -23.40 -58.80
N GLY A 535 -5.19 -22.98 -58.48
CA GLY A 535 -6.24 -23.81 -57.81
C GLY A 535 -7.52 -23.05 -57.45
N ASN A 536 -8.57 -23.14 -58.30
CA ASN A 536 -9.94 -22.57 -58.21
C ASN A 536 -10.73 -22.97 -56.92
N GLY A 537 -11.81 -22.32 -56.47
CA GLY A 537 -12.63 -21.19 -56.94
C GLY A 537 -14.09 -21.29 -56.42
N GLY A 538 -14.70 -20.13 -56.08
CA GLY A 538 -16.12 -19.92 -55.74
C GLY A 538 -16.36 -19.65 -54.25
N GLY A 539 -16.96 -18.57 -53.76
CA GLY A 539 -17.66 -17.42 -54.35
C GLY A 539 -18.66 -16.96 -53.29
N GLU A 540 -18.35 -15.93 -52.49
CA GLU A 540 -19.23 -15.46 -51.41
C GLU A 540 -19.40 -13.94 -51.40
N ASN A 541 -20.67 -13.57 -51.24
CA ASN A 541 -21.18 -12.22 -51.08
C ASN A 541 -20.75 -11.60 -49.76
N CYS A 542 -20.56 -10.28 -49.83
CA CYS A 542 -20.14 -9.38 -48.78
C CYS A 542 -21.08 -9.36 -47.55
N PHE A 543 -20.60 -9.84 -46.41
CA PHE A 543 -21.07 -9.45 -45.07
C PHE A 543 -19.84 -9.25 -44.17
N SER A 544 -19.43 -8.00 -43.99
CA SER A 544 -18.39 -7.62 -43.05
C SER A 544 -18.99 -7.50 -41.64
N ALA A 545 -18.79 -8.53 -40.82
CA ALA A 545 -18.95 -8.44 -39.37
C ALA A 545 -17.81 -7.61 -38.75
N PRO A 546 -18.03 -6.86 -37.65
CA PRO A 546 -17.00 -6.06 -37.02
C PRO A 546 -15.93 -6.95 -36.37
N SER A 547 -14.66 -6.61 -36.58
CA SER A 547 -13.54 -7.30 -35.94
C SER A 547 -13.51 -7.00 -34.45
N ASN A 548 -13.92 -7.96 -33.62
CA ASN A 548 -13.55 -8.01 -32.21
C ASN A 548 -12.03 -8.19 -32.12
N LYS A 549 -11.29 -7.10 -31.88
CA LYS A 549 -9.92 -7.19 -31.39
C LYS A 549 -9.97 -7.56 -29.91
N LEU A 550 -10.12 -8.85 -29.61
CA LEU A 550 -9.53 -9.37 -28.38
C LEU A 550 -8.01 -9.22 -28.54
N THR A 551 -7.44 -8.25 -27.83
CA THR A 551 -5.99 -8.16 -27.65
C THR A 551 -5.52 -9.42 -26.93
N GLU A 552 -4.70 -10.21 -27.61
CA GLU A 552 -3.87 -11.26 -27.01
C GLU A 552 -3.07 -10.69 -25.82
N PRO A 553 -2.77 -11.50 -24.78
CA PRO A 553 -1.96 -11.04 -23.67
C PRO A 553 -0.58 -10.68 -24.19
N MET A 554 -0.29 -9.38 -24.24
CA MET A 554 1.08 -8.92 -24.47
C MET A 554 1.98 -9.56 -23.43
N ASN A 555 3.04 -10.24 -23.90
CA ASN A 555 4.10 -10.81 -23.07
C ASN A 555 4.47 -9.86 -21.93
N ASP A 556 4.13 -10.24 -20.70
CA ASP A 556 4.57 -9.60 -19.46
C ASP A 556 6.06 -9.92 -19.31
N ASP A 557 6.91 -9.16 -20.01
CA ASP A 557 8.32 -9.06 -19.67
C ASP A 557 8.35 -8.77 -18.16
N GLY A 558 9.01 -9.60 -17.36
CA GLY A 558 8.83 -9.68 -15.89
C GLY A 558 9.10 -8.39 -15.11
N ASP A 559 9.42 -7.29 -15.80
CA ASP A 559 9.58 -5.94 -15.29
C ASP A 559 8.23 -5.26 -14.97
N VAL A 560 7.95 -5.22 -13.67
CA VAL A 560 6.82 -4.46 -13.10
C VAL A 560 7.16 -3.00 -12.84
N GLY A 561 8.34 -2.51 -13.22
CA GLY A 561 8.77 -1.14 -12.95
C GLY A 561 9.14 -0.92 -11.48
N ARG A 562 9.10 0.34 -11.01
CA ARG A 562 9.46 0.69 -9.62
C ARG A 562 8.26 1.18 -8.84
N PHE A 563 8.20 0.78 -7.58
CA PHE A 563 7.11 1.11 -6.68
C PHE A 563 7.64 1.84 -5.45
N LEU A 564 6.93 2.89 -5.03
CA LEU A 564 7.14 3.61 -3.79
C LEU A 564 5.81 3.73 -3.04
N TYR A 565 5.89 3.70 -1.73
CA TYR A 565 4.82 4.16 -0.84
C TYR A 565 5.41 4.91 0.35
N LEU A 566 4.62 5.75 1.00
CA LEU A 566 5.09 6.52 2.15
C LEU A 566 5.15 5.64 3.40
N GLU A 567 5.97 6.04 4.37
CA GLU A 567 5.87 5.55 5.75
C GLU A 567 4.49 5.83 6.35
N GLY A 568 4.05 7.08 6.19
CA GLY A 568 2.69 7.53 6.43
C GLY A 568 2.49 8.91 5.81
N VAL A 569 1.26 9.43 5.81
CA VAL A 569 0.98 10.73 5.17
C VAL A 569 1.59 11.93 5.94
N GLU A 570 1.89 11.73 7.22
CA GLU A 570 2.58 12.71 8.08
C GLU A 570 4.12 12.55 8.03
N TYR A 571 4.62 11.35 7.70
CA TYR A 571 6.04 11.02 7.63
C TYR A 571 6.43 10.72 6.18
N ILE A 572 6.92 11.74 5.47
CA ILE A 572 7.04 11.73 4.02
C ILE A 572 8.38 11.13 3.59
N MET A 573 8.55 9.83 3.85
CA MET A 573 9.72 9.04 3.51
C MET A 573 9.27 7.84 2.66
N TRP A 574 9.99 7.59 1.56
CA TRP A 574 9.62 6.54 0.63
C TRP A 574 10.18 5.19 1.06
N CYS A 575 9.30 4.20 1.19
CA CYS A 575 9.64 2.81 1.52
C CYS A 575 10.52 2.69 2.77
N THR A 576 10.19 3.40 3.85
CA THR A 576 10.91 3.26 5.13
C THR A 576 11.04 1.78 5.51
N TYR A 577 12.27 1.31 5.58
CA TYR A 577 12.59 -0.09 5.40
C TYR A 577 12.44 -0.91 6.69
N ASP A 578 12.71 -0.29 7.83
CA ASP A 578 12.45 -0.87 9.14
C ASP A 578 10.94 -0.99 9.43
N VAL A 579 10.10 -0.21 8.75
CA VAL A 579 8.63 -0.30 8.77
C VAL A 579 8.12 -1.31 7.73
N HIS A 580 8.71 -1.30 6.53
CA HIS A 580 8.46 -2.26 5.46
C HIS A 580 8.61 -3.72 5.94
N PHE A 581 9.53 -3.99 6.87
CA PHE A 581 9.68 -5.27 7.56
C PHE A 581 8.37 -5.88 8.09
N TYR A 582 7.46 -5.03 8.57
CA TYR A 582 6.16 -5.46 9.09
C TYR A 582 5.12 -5.56 7.97
N ALA A 583 5.14 -4.61 7.03
CA ALA A 583 4.11 -4.45 6.01
C ALA A 583 4.27 -5.36 4.78
N SER A 584 5.51 -5.80 4.48
CA SER A 584 5.86 -6.47 3.23
C SER A 584 5.18 -7.82 3.02
N PHE A 585 4.61 -8.43 4.07
CA PHE A 585 3.78 -9.64 3.93
C PHE A 585 2.58 -9.42 2.98
N ALA A 586 1.94 -8.25 3.03
CA ALA A 586 0.82 -7.91 2.15
C ALA A 586 1.27 -7.83 0.68
N LEU A 587 2.44 -7.22 0.42
CA LEU A 587 2.99 -7.13 -0.94
C LEU A 587 3.49 -8.47 -1.44
N LEU A 588 4.21 -9.25 -0.62
CA LEU A 588 4.68 -10.58 -1.01
C LEU A 588 3.52 -11.51 -1.36
N GLU A 589 2.45 -11.48 -0.57
CA GLU A 589 1.29 -12.35 -0.79
C GLU A 589 0.47 -11.95 -2.02
N LEU A 590 0.28 -10.65 -2.26
CA LEU A 590 -0.66 -10.16 -3.27
C LEU A 590 0.02 -9.68 -4.57
N PHE A 591 1.22 -9.11 -4.47
CA PHE A 591 1.97 -8.52 -5.57
C PHE A 591 3.48 -8.84 -5.47
N PRO A 592 3.88 -10.13 -5.48
CA PRO A 592 5.26 -10.54 -5.21
C PRO A 592 6.28 -9.90 -6.16
N LYS A 593 5.93 -9.62 -7.43
CA LYS A 593 6.87 -8.96 -8.35
C LYS A 593 7.20 -7.53 -7.89
N ILE A 594 6.25 -6.82 -7.28
CA ILE A 594 6.48 -5.48 -6.71
C ILE A 594 7.40 -5.59 -5.50
N GLU A 595 7.13 -6.53 -4.60
CA GLU A 595 7.99 -6.80 -3.43
C GLU A 595 9.44 -7.08 -3.87
N LEU A 596 9.65 -8.03 -4.80
CA LEU A 596 10.97 -8.35 -5.30
C LEU A 596 11.65 -7.17 -6.00
N SER A 597 10.87 -6.27 -6.63
CA SER A 597 11.43 -5.03 -7.18
C SER A 597 11.92 -4.08 -6.09
N ILE A 598 11.18 -3.92 -4.98
CA ILE A 598 11.60 -3.09 -3.84
C ILE A 598 12.89 -3.66 -3.24
N GLN A 599 12.94 -4.98 -3.02
CA GLN A 599 14.13 -5.64 -2.48
C GLN A 599 15.37 -5.47 -3.36
N ARG A 600 15.23 -5.50 -4.69
CA ARG A 600 16.34 -5.20 -5.62
C ARG A 600 16.85 -3.76 -5.47
N GLU A 601 15.96 -2.79 -5.33
CA GLU A 601 16.38 -1.38 -5.14
C GLU A 601 17.12 -1.18 -3.80
N PHE A 602 16.68 -1.84 -2.74
CA PHE A 602 17.42 -1.86 -1.47
C PHE A 602 18.74 -2.62 -1.58
N ALA A 603 18.79 -3.75 -2.29
CA ALA A 603 20.02 -4.49 -2.53
C ALA A 603 21.06 -3.64 -3.27
N ASP A 604 20.66 -2.95 -4.34
CA ASP A 604 21.53 -2.01 -5.07
C ASP A 604 22.08 -0.92 -4.14
N SER A 605 21.23 -0.41 -3.25
CA SER A 605 21.61 0.64 -2.31
C SER A 605 22.67 0.21 -1.30
N VAL A 606 22.70 -1.05 -0.85
CA VAL A 606 23.72 -1.59 0.08
C VAL A 606 25.12 -1.40 -0.48
N LEU A 607 25.29 -1.67 -1.77
CA LEU A 607 26.59 -1.63 -2.42
C LEU A 607 27.01 -0.21 -2.83
N SER A 608 26.09 0.75 -2.72
CA SER A 608 26.30 2.15 -3.05
C SER A 608 26.74 2.99 -1.84
N GLU A 609 27.38 4.12 -2.12
CA GLU A 609 27.80 5.14 -1.14
C GLU A 609 27.39 6.53 -1.63
N ASP A 610 26.89 7.37 -0.73
CA ASP A 610 26.65 8.79 -0.96
C ASP A 610 27.39 9.63 0.07
N ARG A 611 28.50 10.22 -0.37
CA ARG A 611 29.41 11.03 0.45
C ARG A 611 28.93 12.44 0.76
N ARG A 612 27.74 12.85 0.27
CA ARG A 612 27.16 14.14 0.65
C ARG A 612 27.00 14.18 2.18
N LYS A 613 27.37 15.32 2.77
CA LYS A 613 27.27 15.50 4.22
C LYS A 613 25.82 15.79 4.61
N VAL A 614 25.34 15.14 5.66
CA VAL A 614 24.05 15.42 6.28
C VAL A 614 24.28 15.69 7.77
N LYS A 615 23.45 16.56 8.35
CA LYS A 615 23.46 16.85 9.77
C LYS A 615 22.44 15.96 10.45
N PHE A 616 22.87 15.22 11.48
CA PHE A 616 21.97 14.42 12.31
C PHE A 616 21.39 15.30 13.41
N LEU A 617 20.07 15.38 13.51
CA LEU A 617 19.41 16.42 14.30
C LEU A 617 19.45 16.14 15.80
N ALA A 618 19.39 14.88 16.23
CA ALA A 618 19.41 14.51 17.64
C ALA A 618 20.79 14.75 18.27
N GLU A 619 21.87 14.32 17.61
CA GLU A 619 23.24 14.48 18.08
C GLU A 619 23.77 15.89 17.74
N GLY A 620 23.44 16.41 16.56
CA GLY A 620 23.88 17.70 16.04
C GLY A 620 25.22 17.67 15.32
N ASN A 621 25.79 16.48 15.13
CA ASN A 621 27.00 16.24 14.37
C ASN A 621 26.67 16.08 12.87
N TRP A 622 27.73 15.92 12.06
CA TRP A 622 27.63 15.70 10.63
C TRP A 622 28.20 14.33 10.28
N GLY A 623 27.56 13.65 9.32
CA GLY A 623 28.02 12.37 8.78
C GLY A 623 27.81 12.26 7.28
N ILE A 624 28.15 11.08 6.77
CA ILE A 624 27.91 10.67 5.38
C ILE A 624 26.44 10.30 5.24
N ARG A 625 25.77 10.75 4.17
CA ARG A 625 24.35 10.47 3.94
C ARG A 625 24.05 8.99 3.81
N LYS A 626 24.84 8.25 3.01
CA LYS A 626 24.66 6.81 2.82
C LYS A 626 26.02 6.11 2.84
N VAL A 627 26.23 5.27 3.86
CA VAL A 627 27.44 4.47 4.03
C VAL A 627 27.30 3.16 3.25
N LYS A 628 28.39 2.70 2.60
CA LYS A 628 28.42 1.41 1.92
C LYS A 628 28.33 0.25 2.92
N GLY A 629 27.54 -0.77 2.62
CA GLY A 629 27.28 -1.92 3.50
C GLY A 629 26.12 -1.72 4.47
N ALA A 630 25.78 -0.47 4.81
CA ALA A 630 24.57 -0.14 5.55
C ALA A 630 23.34 -0.13 4.61
N ILE A 631 22.21 -0.63 5.07
CA ILE A 631 20.92 -0.43 4.43
C ILE A 631 20.46 1.02 4.67
N PRO A 632 19.94 1.73 3.65
CA PRO A 632 19.31 3.01 3.89
C PRO A 632 18.01 2.80 4.67
N HIS A 633 17.69 3.74 5.56
CA HIS A 633 16.41 3.80 6.25
C HIS A 633 15.24 3.93 5.27
N ASP A 634 15.39 4.79 4.27
CA ASP A 634 14.36 5.06 3.27
C ASP A 634 14.99 5.37 1.90
N LEU A 635 14.19 5.24 0.84
CA LEU A 635 14.62 5.54 -0.53
C LEU A 635 14.62 7.05 -0.85
N GLY A 636 14.38 7.92 0.13
CA GLY A 636 14.42 9.37 0.02
C GLY A 636 13.05 10.04 0.19
N THR A 637 12.98 11.33 -0.17
CA THR A 637 11.74 12.13 -0.21
C THR A 637 11.61 12.91 -1.52
N HIS A 638 12.63 13.72 -1.85
CA HIS A 638 12.57 14.69 -2.96
C HIS A 638 13.20 14.24 -4.29
N ASP A 639 14.08 13.24 -4.25
CA ASP A 639 14.69 12.56 -5.41
C ASP A 639 14.85 11.08 -5.04
N PRO A 640 13.75 10.31 -4.97
CA PRO A 640 13.81 8.93 -4.54
C PRO A 640 14.77 8.12 -5.42
N TRP A 641 15.33 7.05 -4.87
CA TRP A 641 16.38 6.19 -5.47
C TRP A 641 17.76 6.84 -5.62
N HIS A 642 17.88 8.16 -5.54
CA HIS A 642 19.14 8.88 -5.76
C HIS A 642 19.59 9.73 -4.56
N GLU A 643 18.66 10.13 -3.70
CA GLU A 643 18.93 10.79 -2.42
C GLU A 643 18.20 10.03 -1.30
N MET A 644 18.72 8.84 -1.03
CA MET A 644 18.27 7.96 0.05
C MET A 644 18.60 8.56 1.42
N ASN A 645 18.02 7.99 2.49
CA ASN A 645 18.15 8.49 3.86
C ASN A 645 17.67 9.94 3.96
N ALA A 646 16.41 10.18 3.62
CA ALA A 646 15.76 11.44 3.94
C ALA A 646 15.61 11.62 5.45
N TYR A 647 15.37 10.53 6.19
CA TYR A 647 15.47 10.55 7.63
C TYR A 647 16.85 11.02 8.10
N ASN A 648 16.86 12.06 8.93
CA ASN A 648 18.09 12.68 9.43
C ASN A 648 18.03 13.02 10.93
N ILE A 649 17.10 12.44 11.68
CA ILE A 649 17.07 12.64 13.14
C ILE A 649 18.29 11.97 13.77
N HIS A 650 18.53 10.70 13.44
CA HIS A 650 19.69 9.91 13.86
C HIS A 650 20.54 9.44 12.66
N ASP A 651 21.77 9.00 12.94
CA ASP A 651 22.62 8.32 11.98
C ASP A 651 22.17 6.86 11.77
N THR A 652 21.40 6.63 10.73
CA THR A 652 20.82 5.31 10.41
C THR A 652 21.86 4.31 9.94
N SER A 653 23.06 4.73 9.54
CA SER A 653 24.16 3.81 9.21
C SER A 653 24.68 3.04 10.44
N ARG A 654 24.32 3.51 11.63
CA ARG A 654 24.65 2.88 12.91
C ARG A 654 23.50 2.06 13.49
N TRP A 655 22.35 2.02 12.83
CA TRP A 655 21.21 1.26 13.33
C TRP A 655 21.45 -0.23 13.28
N LYS A 656 20.97 -0.94 14.30
CA LYS A 656 21.26 -2.36 14.53
C LYS A 656 20.23 -3.31 13.92
N ASP A 657 19.08 -2.79 13.48
CA ASP A 657 17.97 -3.57 12.96
C ASP A 657 17.87 -3.57 11.42
N LEU A 658 18.22 -2.48 10.72
CA LEU A 658 18.05 -2.35 9.27
C LEU A 658 18.73 -3.47 8.46
N ASN A 659 20.01 -3.74 8.70
CA ASN A 659 20.74 -4.80 7.98
C ASN A 659 20.18 -6.20 8.28
N PRO A 660 19.96 -6.61 9.55
CA PRO A 660 19.27 -7.86 9.85
C PRO A 660 17.89 -7.98 9.21
N LYS A 661 17.07 -6.92 9.25
CA LYS A 661 15.75 -6.89 8.61
C LYS A 661 15.83 -7.07 7.10
N PHE A 662 16.85 -6.52 6.45
CA PHE A 662 17.08 -6.72 5.01
C PHE A 662 17.36 -8.18 4.68
N VAL A 663 18.31 -8.79 5.38
CA VAL A 663 18.65 -10.20 5.17
C VAL A 663 17.44 -11.10 5.38
N LEU A 664 16.64 -10.81 6.42
CA LEU A 664 15.44 -11.58 6.75
C LEU A 664 14.34 -11.45 5.69
N GLN A 665 14.05 -10.23 5.24
CA GLN A 665 13.06 -10.00 4.17
C GLN A 665 13.49 -10.66 2.86
N VAL A 666 14.73 -10.44 2.43
CA VAL A 666 15.28 -11.04 1.21
C VAL A 666 15.20 -12.57 1.25
N TYR A 667 15.58 -13.20 2.37
CA TYR A 667 15.49 -14.64 2.50
C TYR A 667 14.04 -15.13 2.48
N ARG A 668 13.14 -14.49 3.24
CA ARG A 668 11.71 -14.82 3.24
C ARG A 668 11.16 -14.81 1.81
N ASP A 669 11.44 -13.75 1.06
CA ASP A 669 10.91 -13.55 -0.29
C ASP A 669 11.51 -14.54 -1.27
N PHE A 670 12.82 -14.80 -1.18
CA PHE A 670 13.50 -15.82 -1.97
C PHE A 670 12.93 -17.22 -1.69
N ALA A 671 12.79 -17.60 -0.42
CA ALA A 671 12.27 -18.91 -0.02
C ALA A 671 10.78 -19.10 -0.38
N ALA A 672 9.99 -18.02 -0.31
CA ALA A 672 8.57 -18.03 -0.65
C ALA A 672 8.30 -18.09 -2.15
N THR A 673 9.13 -17.43 -2.96
CA THR A 673 8.94 -17.34 -4.42
C THR A 673 9.72 -18.42 -5.19
N GLY A 674 10.79 -18.96 -4.61
CA GLY A 674 11.71 -19.85 -5.30
C GLY A 674 12.49 -19.19 -6.44
N ASP A 675 12.53 -17.85 -6.50
CA ASP A 675 13.18 -17.10 -7.59
C ASP A 675 14.71 -17.05 -7.38
N PHE A 676 15.42 -18.03 -7.95
CA PHE A 676 16.89 -18.08 -7.94
C PHE A 676 17.55 -16.94 -8.71
N SER A 677 16.87 -16.31 -9.69
CA SER A 677 17.41 -15.13 -10.36
C SER A 677 17.44 -13.95 -9.39
N PHE A 678 16.33 -13.71 -8.69
CA PHE A 678 16.28 -12.73 -7.60
C PHE A 678 17.34 -13.02 -6.54
N GLY A 679 17.43 -14.28 -6.07
CA GLY A 679 18.42 -14.69 -5.07
C GLY A 679 19.86 -14.37 -5.52
N ALA A 680 20.21 -14.67 -6.77
CA ALA A 680 21.52 -14.35 -7.33
C ALA A 680 21.78 -12.85 -7.45
N ASP A 681 20.78 -12.06 -7.85
CA ASP A 681 20.89 -10.60 -7.99
C ASP A 681 21.25 -9.93 -6.65
N VAL A 682 20.59 -10.34 -5.57
CA VAL A 682 20.69 -9.67 -4.25
C VAL A 682 21.75 -10.27 -3.32
N TRP A 683 22.27 -11.47 -3.61
CA TRP A 683 23.23 -12.17 -2.75
C TRP A 683 24.48 -11.36 -2.38
N PRO A 684 25.13 -10.61 -3.30
CA PRO A 684 26.28 -9.78 -2.93
C PRO A 684 25.94 -8.73 -1.87
N SER A 685 24.73 -8.18 -1.90
CA SER A 685 24.24 -7.20 -0.94
C SER A 685 23.92 -7.85 0.41
N VAL A 686 23.33 -9.05 0.41
CA VAL A 686 23.10 -9.83 1.64
C VAL A 686 24.42 -10.08 2.38
N ARG A 687 25.46 -10.51 1.65
CA ARG A 687 26.79 -10.71 2.22
C ARG A 687 27.39 -9.42 2.78
N ALA A 688 27.35 -8.34 2.00
CA ALA A 688 27.85 -7.04 2.42
C ALA A 688 27.12 -6.52 3.67
N ALA A 689 25.81 -6.75 3.77
CA ALA A 689 25.01 -6.35 4.93
C ALA A 689 25.40 -7.12 6.20
N ILE A 690 25.60 -8.44 6.11
CA ILE A 690 26.08 -9.27 7.24
C ILE A 690 27.50 -8.87 7.66
N GLU A 691 28.41 -8.69 6.70
CA GLU A 691 29.79 -8.28 6.96
C GLU A 691 29.86 -6.88 7.59
N TYR A 692 29.00 -5.95 7.17
CA TYR A 692 28.91 -4.61 7.76
C TYR A 692 28.52 -4.66 9.25
N MET A 693 27.66 -5.61 9.65
CA MET A 693 27.23 -5.74 11.05
C MET A 693 28.35 -6.21 11.98
N GLU A 694 29.43 -6.81 11.48
CA GLU A 694 30.54 -7.31 12.31
C GLU A 694 31.22 -6.20 13.13
N GLN A 695 31.14 -4.94 12.70
CA GLN A 695 31.71 -3.81 13.43
C GLN A 695 30.98 -3.50 14.75
N PHE A 696 29.77 -4.03 14.94
CA PHE A 696 28.95 -3.80 16.11
C PHE A 696 29.03 -4.94 17.13
N ASP A 697 29.87 -5.94 16.91
CA ASP A 697 30.27 -6.95 17.90
C ASP A 697 31.62 -6.51 18.50
N ARG A 698 31.56 -5.77 19.61
CA ARG A 698 32.72 -5.06 20.17
C ARG A 698 33.54 -5.91 21.12
N ASP A 699 32.91 -6.85 21.81
CA ASP A 699 33.58 -7.78 22.71
C ASP A 699 34.01 -9.08 21.99
N GLY A 700 33.63 -9.23 20.72
CA GLY A 700 34.01 -10.34 19.86
C GLY A 700 33.27 -11.63 20.22
N ASP A 701 32.17 -11.56 20.98
CA ASP A 701 31.39 -12.72 21.41
C ASP A 701 30.41 -13.24 20.34
N GLY A 702 30.31 -12.55 19.20
CA GLY A 702 29.47 -12.90 18.06
C GLY A 702 28.13 -12.18 18.03
N LEU A 703 27.75 -11.46 19.10
CA LEU A 703 26.49 -10.75 19.23
C LEU A 703 26.71 -9.24 19.12
N ILE A 704 25.79 -8.55 18.44
CA ILE A 704 25.89 -7.10 18.24
C ILE A 704 25.39 -6.33 19.47
N GLU A 705 26.00 -5.17 19.77
CA GLU A 705 25.59 -4.28 20.86
C GLU A 705 25.04 -2.94 20.39
N ASN A 706 23.90 -2.54 20.95
CA ASN A 706 23.31 -1.20 20.84
C ASN A 706 24.11 -0.16 21.64
N ASP A 707 24.08 1.09 21.16
CA ASP A 707 25.05 2.13 21.51
C ASP A 707 24.64 3.09 22.64
N GLY A 708 23.50 2.87 23.29
CA GLY A 708 22.98 3.81 24.29
C GLY A 708 22.36 5.06 23.70
N PHE A 709 21.93 4.99 22.44
CA PHE A 709 21.01 5.94 21.81
C PHE A 709 19.95 5.15 21.01
N PRO A 710 18.86 5.78 20.53
CA PRO A 710 17.90 5.09 19.66
C PRO A 710 18.52 4.74 18.30
N ASP A 711 19.02 3.51 18.18
CA ASP A 711 19.73 3.00 17.00
C ASP A 711 18.95 1.85 16.34
N GLN A 712 17.63 1.99 16.26
CA GLN A 712 16.68 1.04 15.64
C GLN A 712 15.28 1.70 15.50
N THR A 713 14.30 1.00 14.89
CA THR A 713 12.94 1.51 14.56
C THR A 713 12.19 2.24 15.70
N TYR A 714 12.40 1.85 16.96
CA TYR A 714 11.98 2.59 18.15
C TYR A 714 12.95 3.76 18.38
N ASP A 715 12.89 4.74 17.47
CA ASP A 715 13.85 5.84 17.32
C ASP A 715 13.80 6.91 18.43
N ALA A 716 13.00 6.70 19.47
CA ALA A 716 13.01 7.48 20.71
C ALA A 716 13.25 6.61 21.96
N TRP A 717 13.29 5.28 21.82
CA TRP A 717 13.50 4.34 22.92
C TRP A 717 14.96 3.85 22.95
N THR A 718 15.73 4.37 23.91
CA THR A 718 17.15 4.04 24.06
C THR A 718 17.36 2.58 24.47
N VAL A 719 18.42 1.97 23.92
CA VAL A 719 18.84 0.60 24.19
C VAL A 719 20.33 0.58 24.56
N HIS A 720 20.73 -0.20 25.57
CA HIS A 720 22.12 -0.34 26.00
C HIS A 720 22.62 -1.78 25.92
N GLY A 721 23.73 -2.00 25.21
CA GLY A 721 24.34 -3.32 25.10
C GLY A 721 23.52 -4.25 24.22
N VAL A 722 23.40 -5.52 24.60
CA VAL A 722 22.62 -6.50 23.84
C VAL A 722 21.13 -6.30 24.11
N SER A 723 20.30 -6.25 23.07
CA SER A 723 18.84 -6.18 23.21
C SER A 723 18.11 -7.40 22.70
N ALA A 724 16.92 -7.66 23.26
CA ALA A 724 16.07 -8.75 22.79
C ALA A 724 15.66 -8.55 21.33
N TYR A 725 15.27 -7.32 20.97
CA TYR A 725 14.86 -6.97 19.62
C TYR A 725 16.00 -7.13 18.59
N CYS A 726 17.07 -6.31 18.68
CA CYS A 726 18.14 -6.34 17.67
C CYS A 726 18.95 -7.65 17.74
N GLY A 727 19.15 -8.19 18.94
CA GLY A 727 19.85 -9.47 19.11
C GLY A 727 19.09 -10.64 18.48
N SER A 728 17.78 -10.74 18.66
CA SER A 728 17.01 -11.82 18.02
C SER A 728 16.98 -11.67 16.50
N LEU A 729 16.86 -10.45 15.98
CA LEU A 729 16.96 -10.18 14.54
C LEU A 729 18.32 -10.58 13.98
N TRP A 730 19.41 -10.30 14.70
CA TRP A 730 20.75 -10.69 14.30
C TRP A 730 20.93 -12.21 14.22
N LEU A 731 20.45 -12.95 15.24
CA LEU A 731 20.49 -14.41 15.23
C LEU A 731 19.72 -14.98 14.04
N ALA A 732 18.51 -14.47 13.79
CA ALA A 732 17.70 -14.86 12.65
C ALA A 732 18.40 -14.56 11.32
N ALA A 733 19.00 -13.38 11.18
CA ALA A 733 19.69 -12.97 9.95
C ALA A 733 20.90 -13.84 9.64
N LEU A 734 21.69 -14.24 10.66
CA LEU A 734 22.78 -15.18 10.48
C LEU A 734 22.29 -16.54 9.98
N GLN A 735 21.17 -17.03 10.51
CA GLN A 735 20.58 -18.30 10.10
C GLN A 735 19.99 -18.23 8.68
N ALA A 736 19.30 -17.14 8.35
CA ALA A 736 18.76 -16.86 7.02
C ALA A 736 19.88 -16.75 5.96
N ALA A 737 20.95 -15.99 6.26
CA ALA A 737 22.11 -15.87 5.38
C ALA A 737 22.81 -17.21 5.17
N ALA A 738 22.93 -18.06 6.21
CA ALA A 738 23.51 -19.39 6.07
C ALA A 738 22.66 -20.30 5.17
N ALA A 739 21.34 -20.29 5.35
CA ALA A 739 20.41 -21.08 4.52
C ALA A 739 20.45 -20.63 3.05
N MET A 740 20.40 -19.32 2.81
CA MET A 740 20.50 -18.74 1.47
C MET A 740 21.84 -19.05 0.79
N ALA A 741 22.95 -18.94 1.54
CA ALA A 741 24.29 -19.25 1.05
C ALA A 741 24.40 -20.69 0.54
N ILE A 742 23.87 -21.66 1.28
CA ILE A 742 23.87 -23.07 0.86
C ILE A 742 23.08 -23.24 -0.44
N GLN A 743 21.88 -22.64 -0.53
CA GLN A 743 21.03 -22.74 -1.72
C GLN A 743 21.66 -22.08 -2.96
N LEU A 744 22.51 -21.04 -2.76
CA LEU A 744 23.22 -20.35 -3.83
C LEU A 744 24.66 -20.86 -4.06
N GLY A 745 25.12 -21.87 -3.31
CA GLY A 745 26.43 -22.51 -3.49
C GLY A 745 27.62 -21.80 -2.82
N ASP A 746 27.40 -20.87 -1.89
CA ASP A 746 28.44 -20.19 -1.10
C ASP A 746 28.68 -20.88 0.26
N GLU A 747 29.17 -22.12 0.23
CA GLU A 747 29.35 -22.97 1.42
C GLU A 747 30.27 -22.34 2.48
N ALA A 748 31.31 -21.61 2.05
CA ALA A 748 32.25 -20.96 2.95
C ALA A 748 31.58 -19.86 3.78
N PHE A 749 30.73 -19.05 3.15
CA PHE A 749 29.97 -18.02 3.85
C PHE A 749 28.90 -18.64 4.76
N ALA A 750 28.25 -19.72 4.30
CA ALA A 750 27.29 -20.46 5.13
C ALA A 750 27.91 -20.93 6.45
N GLU A 751 29.11 -21.51 6.39
CA GLU A 751 29.83 -22.00 7.57
C GLU A 751 30.27 -20.86 8.51
N LYS A 752 30.69 -19.70 7.95
CA LYS A 752 31.01 -18.48 8.72
C LYS A 752 29.79 -18.02 9.52
N CYS A 753 28.63 -17.89 8.87
CA CYS A 753 27.38 -17.49 9.51
C CYS A 753 26.94 -18.51 10.57
N ARG A 754 27.03 -19.81 10.28
CA ARG A 754 26.67 -20.89 11.21
C ARG A 754 27.51 -20.87 12.49
N CYS A 755 28.84 -20.75 12.36
CA CYS A 755 29.73 -20.66 13.51
C CYS A 755 29.41 -19.45 14.40
N LYS A 756 29.12 -18.29 13.78
CA LYS A 756 28.76 -17.08 14.51
C LYS A 756 27.41 -17.22 15.20
N PHE A 757 26.41 -17.77 14.53
CA PHE A 757 25.08 -18.02 15.09
C PHE A 757 25.14 -18.84 16.38
N ILE A 758 25.89 -19.96 16.37
CA ILE A 758 26.02 -20.84 17.55
C ILE A 758 26.60 -20.08 18.74
N LYS A 759 27.64 -19.26 18.50
CA LYS A 759 28.30 -18.47 19.54
C LYS A 759 27.37 -17.37 20.09
N ALA A 760 26.79 -16.59 19.18
CA ALA A 760 25.92 -15.46 19.50
C ALA A 760 24.65 -15.89 20.24
N LYS A 761 24.04 -17.03 19.86
CA LYS A 761 22.83 -17.55 20.50
C LYS A 761 23.08 -17.88 21.98
N ALA A 762 24.21 -18.51 22.29
CA ALA A 762 24.56 -18.84 23.68
C ALA A 762 24.71 -17.58 24.54
N VAL A 763 25.36 -16.55 23.99
CA VAL A 763 25.52 -15.24 24.63
C VAL A 763 24.17 -14.55 24.84
N PHE A 764 23.32 -14.54 23.81
CA PHE A 764 22.01 -13.89 23.87
C PHE A 764 21.16 -14.47 25.01
N GLU A 765 21.05 -15.79 25.07
CA GLU A 765 20.31 -16.46 26.14
C GLU A 765 20.93 -16.19 27.52
N GLN A 766 22.26 -16.22 27.64
CA GLN A 766 22.95 -15.93 28.91
C GLN A 766 22.71 -14.50 29.40
N LYS A 767 22.75 -13.50 28.50
CA LYS A 767 22.65 -12.08 28.85
C LYS A 767 21.18 -11.67 29.13
N LEU A 768 20.20 -12.25 28.43
CA LEU A 768 18.83 -11.71 28.41
C LEU A 768 17.74 -12.62 29.00
N TRP A 769 17.90 -13.95 28.97
CA TRP A 769 16.86 -14.85 29.48
C TRP A 769 16.81 -14.78 31.01
N ASN A 770 15.69 -14.29 31.56
CA ASN A 770 15.54 -14.11 33.01
C ASN A 770 14.78 -15.25 33.71
N GLY A 771 14.49 -16.34 32.99
CA GLY A 771 13.69 -17.48 33.47
C GLY A 771 12.21 -17.42 33.09
N SER A 772 11.70 -16.29 32.58
CA SER A 772 10.30 -16.14 32.14
C SER A 772 10.17 -15.47 30.78
N TYR A 773 10.97 -14.46 30.49
CA TYR A 773 10.98 -13.71 29.25
C TYR A 773 12.40 -13.17 28.98
N PHE A 774 12.63 -12.56 27.83
CA PHE A 774 13.89 -11.90 27.52
C PHE A 774 13.83 -10.44 28.00
N ASN A 775 14.79 -10.04 28.83
CA ASN A 775 14.95 -8.65 29.23
C ASN A 775 15.06 -7.73 27.99
N TYR A 776 14.52 -6.52 28.08
CA TYR A 776 14.57 -5.52 27.00
C TYR A 776 16.00 -5.32 26.49
N ASP A 777 16.95 -5.11 27.41
CA ASP A 777 18.37 -5.05 27.10
C ASP A 777 19.26 -5.56 28.25
N SER A 778 20.56 -5.67 27.99
CA SER A 778 21.58 -6.09 28.95
C SER A 778 22.12 -4.92 29.79
N GLY A 779 21.44 -3.77 29.77
CA GLY A 779 21.79 -2.60 30.55
C GLY A 779 21.51 -2.79 32.04
N SER A 780 21.76 -1.73 32.81
CA SER A 780 21.54 -1.68 34.26
C SER A 780 20.42 -0.71 34.67
N SER A 781 19.71 -0.13 33.71
CA SER A 781 18.64 0.82 33.99
C SER A 781 17.36 0.11 34.45
N ASN A 782 16.41 0.88 34.99
CA ASN A 782 15.13 0.32 35.44
C ASN A 782 14.31 -0.28 34.27
N ASN A 783 14.44 0.25 33.05
CA ASN A 783 13.76 -0.26 31.86
C ASN A 783 14.49 -1.42 31.18
N SER A 784 15.73 -1.76 31.55
CA SER A 784 16.41 -2.96 31.03
C SER A 784 15.62 -4.25 31.26
N LYS A 785 14.78 -4.28 32.30
CA LYS A 785 13.90 -5.42 32.62
C LYS A 785 12.49 -5.30 32.07
N SER A 786 12.18 -4.26 31.29
CA SER A 786 10.86 -4.09 30.69
C SER A 786 10.53 -5.25 29.75
N ILE A 787 9.26 -5.62 29.72
CA ILE A 787 8.70 -6.62 28.81
C ILE A 787 8.36 -5.87 27.53
N GLN A 788 9.16 -6.09 26.49
CA GLN A 788 8.90 -5.51 25.17
C GLN A 788 7.94 -6.41 24.38
N ALA A 789 6.93 -5.80 23.74
CA ALA A 789 5.97 -6.53 22.91
C ALA A 789 6.64 -7.22 21.71
N ASP A 790 7.74 -6.65 21.20
CA ASP A 790 8.46 -7.13 20.02
C ASP A 790 9.76 -7.88 20.34
N GLN A 791 9.94 -8.35 21.59
CA GLN A 791 11.20 -8.99 22.03
C GLN A 791 11.57 -10.27 21.25
N LEU A 792 10.64 -10.83 20.46
CA LEU A 792 10.80 -12.03 19.66
C LEU A 792 10.71 -11.78 18.14
N ALA A 793 10.95 -10.55 17.66
CA ALA A 793 10.88 -10.21 16.24
C ALA A 793 11.73 -11.13 15.33
N GLY A 794 12.93 -11.52 15.77
CA GLY A 794 13.75 -12.49 15.01
C GLY A 794 13.14 -13.89 14.94
N GLN A 795 12.59 -14.37 16.07
CA GLN A 795 11.92 -15.68 16.15
C GLN A 795 10.63 -15.72 15.31
N TRP A 796 9.90 -14.60 15.26
CA TRP A 796 8.77 -14.44 14.35
C TRP A 796 9.20 -14.67 12.91
N TYR A 797 10.25 -13.99 12.47
CA TYR A 797 10.68 -14.05 11.08
C TYR A 797 11.31 -15.39 10.70
N THR A 798 11.99 -16.09 11.62
CA THR A 798 12.43 -17.47 11.34
C THR A 798 11.24 -18.38 11.06
N ALA A 799 10.22 -18.34 11.93
CA ALA A 799 9.01 -19.14 11.75
C ALA A 799 8.24 -18.77 10.46
N ALA A 800 8.12 -17.48 10.16
CA ALA A 800 7.45 -17.00 8.95
C ALA A 800 8.21 -17.34 7.66
N SER A 801 9.52 -17.58 7.74
CA SER A 801 10.39 -17.91 6.60
C SER A 801 10.67 -19.41 6.45
N GLY A 802 10.04 -20.25 7.28
CA GLY A 802 10.28 -21.69 7.31
C GLY A 802 11.64 -22.11 7.88
N LEU A 803 12.38 -21.20 8.54
CA LEU A 803 13.65 -21.51 9.20
C LEU A 803 13.42 -22.19 10.56
N PRO A 804 14.38 -23.01 11.04
CA PRO A 804 14.34 -23.53 12.40
C PRO A 804 14.19 -22.45 13.47
N ASP A 805 13.48 -22.77 14.56
CA ASP A 805 13.28 -21.86 15.69
C ASP A 805 14.60 -21.44 16.34
N LEU A 806 14.67 -20.15 16.71
CA LEU A 806 15.82 -19.59 17.43
C LEU A 806 15.91 -20.14 18.85
N PHE A 807 14.78 -20.32 19.52
CA PHE A 807 14.70 -20.73 20.92
C PHE A 807 13.89 -22.01 21.06
N ASP A 808 14.00 -22.68 22.20
CA ASP A 808 13.13 -23.82 22.49
C ASP A 808 11.66 -23.36 22.70
N ASP A 809 10.72 -24.26 22.40
CA ASP A 809 9.27 -23.99 22.47
C ASP A 809 8.83 -23.48 23.85
N GLN A 810 9.47 -23.94 24.93
CA GLN A 810 9.16 -23.48 26.28
C GLN A 810 9.51 -21.99 26.46
N LYS A 811 10.69 -21.54 26.03
CA LYS A 811 11.07 -20.12 26.09
C LYS A 811 10.17 -19.25 25.22
N ILE A 812 9.86 -19.71 24.00
CA ILE A 812 8.99 -18.98 23.06
C ILE A 812 7.61 -18.76 23.69
N ARG A 813 6.95 -19.85 24.10
CA ARG A 813 5.61 -19.79 24.71
C ARG A 813 5.61 -18.98 26.01
N SER A 814 6.63 -19.14 26.86
CA SER A 814 6.74 -18.40 28.12
C SER A 814 6.83 -16.88 27.88
N ALA A 815 7.68 -16.44 26.94
CA ALA A 815 7.82 -15.03 26.61
C ALA A 815 6.55 -14.46 25.96
N LEU A 816 5.94 -15.17 25.02
CA LEU A 816 4.67 -14.76 24.39
C LEU A 816 3.51 -14.70 25.38
N GLN A 817 3.41 -15.69 26.27
CA GLN A 817 2.41 -15.67 27.35
C GLN A 817 2.65 -14.50 28.29
N LYS A 818 3.91 -14.15 28.57
CA LYS A 818 4.24 -12.97 29.37
C LYS A 818 3.79 -11.67 28.69
N ILE A 819 4.04 -11.52 27.40
CA ILE A 819 3.59 -10.37 26.59
C ILE A 819 2.07 -10.28 26.63
N TYR A 820 1.37 -11.39 26.42
CA TYR A 820 -0.09 -11.44 26.49
C TYR A 820 -0.61 -11.03 27.87
N ASP A 821 -0.12 -11.66 28.94
CA ASP A 821 -0.60 -11.42 30.30
C ASP A 821 -0.31 -9.99 30.80
N PHE A 822 0.74 -9.34 30.28
CA PHE A 822 1.18 -8.02 30.71
C PHE A 822 0.80 -6.95 29.68
N ASN A 823 1.51 -6.92 28.55
CA ASN A 823 1.40 -5.86 27.55
C ASN A 823 0.01 -5.77 26.91
N VAL A 824 -0.74 -6.87 26.87
CA VAL A 824 -2.12 -6.91 26.34
C VAL A 824 -3.13 -6.84 27.48
N MET A 825 -3.18 -7.85 28.34
CA MET A 825 -4.30 -8.01 29.28
C MET A 825 -4.33 -6.95 30.39
N LYS A 826 -3.18 -6.36 30.79
CA LYS A 826 -3.17 -5.26 31.77
C LYS A 826 -3.51 -3.90 31.17
N VAL A 827 -3.62 -3.81 29.85
CA VAL A 827 -4.00 -2.58 29.14
C VAL A 827 -5.47 -2.68 28.75
N ARG A 828 -6.33 -2.04 29.56
CA ARG A 828 -7.80 -2.03 29.36
C ARG A 828 -8.40 -3.43 29.11
N GLY A 829 -7.85 -4.48 29.73
CA GLY A 829 -8.34 -5.84 29.55
C GLY A 829 -8.11 -6.42 28.15
N GLY A 830 -7.06 -5.99 27.44
CA GLY A 830 -6.73 -6.46 26.08
C GLY A 830 -7.48 -5.75 24.95
N ARG A 831 -8.30 -4.74 25.26
CA ARG A 831 -9.18 -4.06 24.27
C ARG A 831 -8.50 -2.99 23.41
N MET A 832 -7.16 -2.87 23.44
CA MET A 832 -6.44 -1.81 22.72
C MET A 832 -5.20 -2.28 21.94
N GLY A 833 -4.86 -3.57 21.99
CA GLY A 833 -3.61 -4.11 21.45
C GLY A 833 -2.51 -4.26 22.51
N ALA A 834 -1.26 -4.44 22.07
CA ALA A 834 -0.12 -4.64 22.95
C ALA A 834 0.67 -3.33 23.15
N VAL A 835 0.76 -2.83 24.40
CA VAL A 835 1.65 -1.69 24.69
C VAL A 835 3.11 -2.12 24.52
N ASN A 836 3.93 -1.25 23.94
CA ASN A 836 5.30 -1.57 23.55
C ASN A 836 6.16 -2.02 24.74
N GLY A 837 6.10 -1.29 25.87
CA GLY A 837 6.88 -1.57 27.07
C GLY A 837 6.02 -1.67 28.32
N MET A 838 6.22 -2.73 29.10
CA MET A 838 5.63 -2.88 30.43
C MET A 838 6.65 -3.34 31.45
N HIS A 839 6.72 -2.69 32.60
CA HIS A 839 7.56 -3.15 33.69
C HIS A 839 7.03 -4.46 34.29
N PRO A 840 7.90 -5.33 34.86
CA PRO A 840 7.48 -6.59 35.48
C PRO A 840 6.54 -6.43 36.69
N ASN A 841 6.38 -5.22 37.24
CA ASN A 841 5.34 -4.91 38.24
C ASN A 841 3.95 -4.66 37.63
N GLY A 842 3.81 -4.68 36.30
CA GLY A 842 2.57 -4.46 35.57
C GLY A 842 2.22 -3.00 35.27
N LYS A 843 3.11 -2.05 35.54
CA LYS A 843 2.95 -0.65 35.11
C LYS A 843 3.51 -0.46 33.70
N VAL A 844 2.84 0.35 32.89
CA VAL A 844 3.34 0.78 31.57
C VAL A 844 4.70 1.44 31.73
N ASP A 845 5.62 1.15 30.82
CA ASP A 845 6.91 1.80 30.76
C ASP A 845 6.75 3.21 30.16
N GLU A 846 6.97 4.23 30.98
CA GLU A 846 6.87 5.65 30.57
C GLU A 846 8.25 6.30 30.40
N THR A 847 9.30 5.52 30.16
CA THR A 847 10.66 6.07 29.97
C THR A 847 10.79 6.95 28.74
N CYS A 848 10.01 6.67 27.69
CA CYS A 848 9.86 7.50 26.51
C CYS A 848 8.43 7.42 25.94
N MET A 849 8.17 8.21 24.90
CA MET A 849 6.87 8.24 24.24
C MET A 849 6.50 6.89 23.62
N GLN A 850 7.48 6.20 23.01
CA GLN A 850 7.23 4.96 22.28
C GLN A 850 7.00 3.78 23.21
N SER A 851 7.62 3.75 24.39
CA SER A 851 7.44 2.65 25.35
C SER A 851 6.01 2.58 25.90
N ARG A 852 5.30 3.70 25.96
CA ARG A 852 3.89 3.77 26.40
C ARG A 852 2.85 3.73 25.28
N GLU A 853 3.30 3.66 24.02
CA GLU A 853 2.43 3.52 22.86
C GLU A 853 2.05 2.05 22.62
N ILE A 854 0.93 1.87 21.94
CA ILE A 854 0.53 0.63 21.32
C ILE A 854 0.76 0.83 19.82
N TRP A 855 1.74 0.13 19.27
CA TRP A 855 1.94 0.14 17.82
C TRP A 855 1.05 -0.92 17.18
N THR A 856 0.23 -0.48 16.22
CA THR A 856 -0.78 -1.30 15.56
C THR A 856 -0.12 -2.48 14.85
N GLY A 857 0.91 -2.18 14.04
CA GLY A 857 1.62 -3.19 13.27
C GLY A 857 2.47 -4.15 14.12
N VAL A 858 3.06 -3.67 15.21
CA VAL A 858 3.78 -4.55 16.16
C VAL A 858 2.81 -5.49 16.86
N THR A 859 1.60 -5.02 17.20
CA THR A 859 0.56 -5.86 17.80
C THR A 859 0.17 -7.00 16.84
N TYR A 860 -0.01 -6.72 15.55
CA TYR A 860 -0.30 -7.76 14.56
C TYR A 860 0.89 -8.73 14.35
N ALA A 861 2.13 -8.24 14.35
CA ALA A 861 3.32 -9.09 14.28
C ALA A 861 3.46 -10.00 15.51
N ALA A 862 3.22 -9.48 16.72
CA ALA A 862 3.19 -10.27 17.94
C ALA A 862 2.10 -11.35 17.89
N ALA A 863 0.91 -11.02 17.37
CA ALA A 863 -0.17 -11.98 17.13
C ALA A 863 0.23 -13.05 16.09
N ALA A 864 0.89 -12.68 15.00
CA ALA A 864 1.42 -13.63 14.01
C ALA A 864 2.43 -14.60 14.65
N THR A 865 3.30 -14.09 15.52
CA THR A 865 4.25 -14.90 16.30
C THR A 865 3.53 -15.90 17.22
N MET A 866 2.47 -15.45 17.89
CA MET A 866 1.61 -16.32 18.71
C MET A 866 0.93 -17.41 17.87
N ILE A 867 0.50 -17.12 16.64
CA ILE A 867 -0.07 -18.14 15.73
C ILE A 867 0.97 -19.21 15.40
N HIS A 868 2.20 -18.81 15.05
CA HIS A 868 3.30 -19.75 14.79
C HIS A 868 3.64 -20.62 16.00
N ALA A 869 3.55 -20.07 17.22
CA ALA A 869 3.74 -20.82 18.47
C ALA A 869 2.51 -21.66 18.89
N GLY A 870 1.45 -21.72 18.08
CA GLY A 870 0.22 -22.46 18.38
C GLY A 870 -0.68 -21.81 19.45
N MET A 871 -0.47 -20.53 19.77
CA MET A 871 -1.23 -19.73 20.74
C MET A 871 -2.33 -18.90 20.05
N LYS A 872 -3.17 -19.56 19.24
CA LYS A 872 -4.14 -18.89 18.36
C LYS A 872 -5.16 -18.03 19.11
N GLU A 873 -5.61 -18.47 20.28
CA GLU A 873 -6.59 -17.73 21.09
C GLU A 873 -5.99 -16.39 21.57
N GLN A 874 -4.78 -16.42 22.14
CA GLN A 874 -4.04 -15.24 22.57
C GLN A 874 -3.73 -14.32 21.39
N ALA A 875 -3.38 -14.89 20.22
CA ALA A 875 -3.12 -14.13 19.01
C ALA A 875 -4.33 -13.31 18.57
N PHE A 876 -5.49 -13.95 18.40
CA PHE A 876 -6.70 -13.25 17.99
C PHE A 876 -7.18 -12.27 19.05
N ALA A 877 -7.09 -12.59 20.35
CA ALA A 877 -7.43 -11.65 21.42
C ALA A 877 -6.52 -10.40 21.41
N THR A 878 -5.23 -10.57 21.13
CA THR A 878 -4.26 -9.46 21.01
C THR A 878 -4.59 -8.55 19.83
N ALA A 879 -4.83 -9.14 18.65
CA ALA A 879 -5.16 -8.39 17.44
C ALA A 879 -6.57 -7.77 17.45
N GLU A 880 -7.53 -8.42 18.11
CA GLU A 880 -8.90 -7.90 18.29
C GLU A 880 -8.89 -6.57 19.06
N GLY A 881 -7.90 -6.34 19.93
CA GLY A 881 -7.72 -5.05 20.60
C GLY A 881 -7.50 -3.88 19.63
N ILE A 882 -6.82 -4.11 18.50
CA ILE A 882 -6.66 -3.10 17.44
C ILE A 882 -7.98 -2.85 16.72
N PHE A 883 -8.75 -3.90 16.45
CA PHE A 883 -10.09 -3.78 15.87
C PHE A 883 -11.04 -3.01 16.81
N ILE A 884 -11.10 -3.38 18.09
CA ILE A 884 -11.98 -2.72 19.07
C ILE A 884 -11.62 -1.24 19.20
N ALA A 885 -10.35 -0.90 19.40
CA ALA A 885 -9.94 0.49 19.58
C ALA A 885 -10.01 1.31 18.28
N GLY A 886 -9.64 0.75 17.13
CA GLY A 886 -9.51 1.50 15.87
C GLY A 886 -10.71 1.45 14.95
N TRP A 887 -11.33 0.27 14.81
CA TRP A 887 -12.28 -0.04 13.73
C TRP A 887 -13.73 -0.22 14.20
N SER A 888 -13.97 -0.53 15.47
CA SER A 888 -15.33 -0.71 16.01
C SER A 888 -16.10 0.61 16.15
N GLU A 889 -17.43 0.55 16.25
CA GLU A 889 -18.27 1.75 16.46
C GLU A 889 -17.97 2.46 17.79
N GLU A 890 -17.63 1.70 18.83
CA GLU A 890 -17.27 2.21 20.15
C GLU A 890 -15.80 2.70 20.23
N GLY A 891 -15.03 2.51 19.16
CA GLY A 891 -13.61 2.86 19.09
C GLY A 891 -13.35 4.35 18.86
N TYR A 892 -12.08 4.66 18.61
CA TYR A 892 -11.59 6.04 18.40
C TYR A 892 -11.79 6.55 16.97
N GLY A 893 -12.18 5.69 16.02
CA GLY A 893 -12.55 6.09 14.67
C GLY A 893 -11.38 6.15 13.66
N TYR A 894 -10.50 5.16 13.71
CA TYR A 894 -9.31 5.05 12.85
C TYR A 894 -9.52 4.22 11.58
N SER A 895 -10.74 3.77 11.27
CA SER A 895 -11.02 3.04 10.03
C SER A 895 -10.58 3.83 8.79
N PHE A 896 -9.82 3.18 7.90
CA PHE A 896 -9.20 3.77 6.70
C PHE A 896 -8.24 4.94 6.97
N GLN A 897 -7.70 5.01 8.19
CA GLN A 897 -6.65 5.93 8.60
C GLN A 897 -5.85 5.38 9.77
N THR A 898 -5.70 4.05 9.85
CA THR A 898 -5.01 3.35 10.93
C THR A 898 -3.63 3.98 11.18
N PRO A 899 -3.35 4.46 12.40
CA PRO A 899 -2.09 5.13 12.71
C PRO A 899 -0.96 4.13 12.98
N GLU A 900 0.27 4.65 13.07
CA GLU A 900 1.41 3.88 13.61
C GLU A 900 1.08 3.32 14.99
N GLY A 901 0.55 4.18 15.85
CA GLY A 901 0.15 3.78 17.18
C GLY A 901 -0.68 4.82 17.93
N TRP A 902 -1.07 4.45 19.15
CA TRP A 902 -1.80 5.30 20.08
C TRP A 902 -1.40 5.05 21.53
N THR A 903 -1.70 6.00 22.40
CA THR A 903 -1.56 5.84 23.85
C THR A 903 -2.77 5.10 24.46
N THR A 904 -2.70 4.78 25.76
CA THR A 904 -3.81 4.12 26.51
C THR A 904 -5.09 4.96 26.65
N ASP A 905 -5.03 6.23 26.25
CA ASP A 905 -6.18 7.14 26.18
C ASP A 905 -6.75 7.24 24.75
N GLY A 906 -6.11 6.54 23.80
CA GLY A 906 -6.51 6.48 22.40
C GLY A 906 -6.05 7.66 21.56
N HIS A 907 -5.10 8.48 22.03
CA HIS A 907 -4.54 9.56 21.20
C HIS A 907 -3.51 8.99 20.22
N PHE A 908 -3.67 9.30 18.93
CA PHE A 908 -2.86 8.70 17.86
C PHE A 908 -1.53 9.42 17.64
N ARG A 909 -0.60 8.72 16.97
CA ARG A 909 0.57 9.29 16.30
C ARG A 909 0.62 8.78 14.86
N SER A 910 0.75 9.69 13.90
CA SER A 910 0.84 9.42 12.46
C SER A 910 -0.32 8.62 11.88
N LEU A 911 -1.33 9.28 11.33
CA LEU A 911 -2.42 8.63 10.60
C LEU A 911 -1.97 8.08 9.25
N ILE A 912 -2.79 7.17 8.70
CA ILE A 912 -2.58 6.50 7.40
C ILE A 912 -1.14 5.99 7.33
N TYR A 913 -0.87 4.90 8.05
CA TYR A 913 0.48 4.39 8.28
C TYR A 913 0.70 3.01 7.67
N MET A 914 1.95 2.71 7.30
CA MET A 914 2.33 1.48 6.58
C MET A 914 2.31 0.23 7.46
N ARG A 915 2.82 0.31 8.69
CA ARG A 915 3.02 -0.83 9.60
C ARG A 915 1.78 -1.70 9.86
N PRO A 916 0.54 -1.17 9.99
CA PRO A 916 -0.69 -1.96 10.13
C PRO A 916 -0.91 -3.06 9.08
N LEU A 917 -0.32 -2.95 7.88
CA LEU A 917 -0.39 -4.00 6.85
C LEU A 917 0.12 -5.36 7.34
N SER A 918 0.89 -5.40 8.44
CA SER A 918 1.31 -6.62 9.14
C SER A 918 0.17 -7.51 9.66
N ILE A 919 -1.10 -7.08 9.63
CA ILE A 919 -2.23 -8.02 9.77
C ILE A 919 -2.14 -9.17 8.74
N TRP A 920 -1.54 -8.92 7.56
CA TRP A 920 -1.25 -9.96 6.57
C TRP A 920 -0.17 -10.95 7.01
N ALA A 921 0.67 -10.63 7.99
CA ALA A 921 1.56 -11.61 8.60
C ALA A 921 0.79 -12.65 9.43
N MET A 922 -0.36 -12.28 10.02
CA MET A 922 -1.25 -13.26 10.66
C MET A 922 -1.84 -14.18 9.60
N GLN A 923 -2.30 -13.63 8.47
CA GLN A 923 -2.84 -14.42 7.37
C GLN A 923 -1.78 -15.37 6.79
N TRP A 924 -0.55 -14.88 6.64
CA TRP A 924 0.61 -15.68 6.25
C TRP A 924 0.80 -16.88 7.19
N ALA A 925 0.83 -16.65 8.51
CA ALA A 925 0.99 -17.70 9.52
C ALA A 925 -0.15 -18.73 9.52
N LEU A 926 -1.39 -18.30 9.21
CA LEU A 926 -2.57 -19.16 9.12
C LEU A 926 -2.62 -19.99 7.84
N SER A 927 -2.04 -19.47 6.76
CA SER A 927 -2.13 -20.04 5.41
C SER A 927 -1.02 -21.06 5.09
N THR A 928 -0.26 -21.52 6.10
CA THR A 928 0.95 -22.34 5.96
C THR A 928 0.66 -23.78 5.45
N THR A 929 0.19 -23.87 4.21
CA THR A 929 0.28 -25.00 3.26
C THR A 929 0.99 -24.57 1.96
N LYS A 930 1.55 -23.35 1.89
CA LYS A 930 2.39 -22.90 0.75
C LYS A 930 3.72 -23.66 0.76
N THR A 931 4.08 -24.25 -0.38
CA THR A 931 5.33 -25.00 -0.58
C THR A 931 6.52 -24.03 -0.60
N MET A 932 7.04 -23.67 0.58
CA MET A 932 8.30 -22.92 0.68
C MET A 932 9.47 -23.83 0.33
N LEU A 933 10.56 -23.27 -0.19
CA LEU A 933 11.81 -24.02 -0.30
C LEU A 933 12.19 -24.54 1.09
N GLU A 934 12.29 -25.86 1.24
CA GLU A 934 12.73 -26.45 2.51
C GLU A 934 14.12 -25.91 2.84
N PRO A 935 14.32 -25.34 4.04
CA PRO A 935 15.65 -24.92 4.44
C PRO A 935 16.56 -26.15 4.43
N PRO A 936 17.82 -26.01 3.97
CA PRO A 936 18.79 -27.09 4.10
C PRO A 936 18.86 -27.51 5.56
N LYS A 937 18.91 -28.82 5.83
CA LYS A 937 19.15 -29.32 7.19
C LYS A 937 20.54 -28.89 7.64
N ILE A 938 20.61 -27.80 8.38
CA ILE A 938 21.82 -27.39 9.08
C ILE A 938 21.93 -28.34 10.26
N ASN A 939 22.72 -29.42 10.12
CA ASN A 939 22.95 -30.40 11.19
C ASN A 939 23.54 -29.69 12.43
N THR A 940 22.68 -29.35 13.39
CA THR A 940 23.06 -28.83 14.70
C THR A 940 23.24 -29.94 15.75
N MET A 941 23.07 -31.21 15.37
CA MET A 941 23.29 -32.35 16.25
C MET A 941 24.10 -33.45 15.54
N ASP A 942 25.42 -33.36 15.62
CA ASP A 942 26.32 -34.51 15.70
C ASP A 942 27.60 -34.10 16.46
N ARG A 943 27.44 -33.95 17.78
CA ARG A 943 28.54 -34.18 18.73
C ARG A 943 28.04 -35.20 19.74
N SER A 944 28.07 -36.45 19.31
CA SER A 944 28.11 -37.62 20.19
C SER A 944 29.16 -37.39 21.28
N HIS A 945 28.75 -37.66 22.52
CA HIS A 945 29.58 -37.71 23.73
C HIS A 945 31.02 -38.17 23.46
N ALA A 946 31.96 -37.23 23.41
CA ALA A 946 33.36 -37.53 23.67
C ALA A 946 33.54 -37.58 25.18
N THR A 947 33.41 -38.78 25.76
CA THR A 947 33.92 -39.07 27.09
C THR A 947 35.45 -38.83 27.11
N PRO A 948 36.03 -38.39 28.24
CA PRO A 948 37.46 -38.11 28.31
C PRO A 948 38.24 -39.41 28.11
N SER A 949 39.21 -39.40 27.20
CA SER A 949 40.16 -40.49 27.03
C SER A 949 41.02 -40.62 28.29
N SER A 950 40.64 -41.50 29.21
CA SER A 950 41.56 -42.05 30.20
C SER A 950 42.35 -43.18 29.57
N HIS A 951 43.67 -42.99 29.45
CA HIS A 951 44.62 -44.06 29.26
C HIS A 951 44.44 -45.10 30.38
N ASN A 952 44.12 -46.35 30.01
CA ASN A 952 44.82 -47.51 30.55
C ASN A 952 44.46 -48.77 29.74
N GLU A 953 45.51 -49.40 29.24
CA GLU A 953 45.50 -50.72 28.63
C GLU A 953 45.22 -51.83 29.66
N SER A 954 44.82 -52.99 29.09
CA SER A 954 44.93 -54.36 29.60
C SER A 954 43.67 -55.00 30.20
N GLY A 955 43.32 -56.18 29.66
CA GLY A 955 42.58 -57.21 30.41
C GLY A 955 41.36 -57.82 29.73
N VAL A 956 41.60 -58.77 28.83
CA VAL A 956 40.68 -59.79 28.30
C VAL A 956 39.81 -60.49 29.39
N ARG A 957 38.49 -60.68 29.18
CA ARG A 957 37.79 -61.98 28.92
C ARG A 957 36.24 -61.89 29.03
N ALA A 958 35.58 -62.72 28.24
CA ALA A 958 34.14 -62.85 27.97
C ALA A 958 33.25 -63.34 29.14
N VAL A 959 31.91 -63.17 29.01
CA VAL A 959 30.86 -64.21 29.09
C VAL A 959 29.46 -63.58 28.87
N ALA A 960 28.57 -64.36 28.24
CA ALA A 960 27.26 -64.01 27.71
C ALA A 960 26.07 -64.18 28.69
N GLY A 961 25.00 -63.41 28.41
CA GLY A 961 23.61 -63.89 28.36
C GLY A 961 22.74 -63.85 29.63
N LYS A 962 21.63 -63.07 29.59
CA LYS A 962 20.25 -63.60 29.65
C LYS A 962 19.16 -62.52 29.60
N THR A 963 18.23 -62.74 28.69
CA THR A 963 16.85 -62.23 28.58
C THR A 963 15.96 -62.58 29.77
N ARG A 964 15.00 -61.70 30.11
CA ARG A 964 13.60 -62.10 30.42
C ARG A 964 12.61 -60.94 30.28
N CYS A 965 11.48 -61.27 29.66
CA CYS A 965 10.29 -60.47 29.37
C CYS A 965 9.29 -60.42 30.55
N PHE A 966 8.13 -59.80 30.26
CA PHE A 966 6.87 -59.61 31.01
C PHE A 966 6.80 -58.25 31.71
N GLY A 967 5.74 -57.45 31.60
CA GLY A 967 4.42 -57.61 30.97
C GLY A 967 3.48 -56.55 31.55
N ASN A 968 2.64 -55.96 30.69
CA ASN A 968 1.66 -54.89 30.97
C ASN A 968 0.74 -55.16 32.18
N ALA A 969 0.35 -54.10 32.91
CA ALA A 969 -1.04 -53.83 33.27
C ALA A 969 -1.21 -52.42 33.90
N VAL A 970 -2.41 -51.89 33.69
CA VAL A 970 -2.91 -50.53 33.90
C VAL A 970 -3.67 -50.45 35.23
N PHE A 971 -3.63 -49.29 35.93
CA PHE A 971 -4.77 -48.49 36.44
C PHE A 971 -4.50 -47.71 37.75
N HIS A 972 -4.97 -46.45 37.71
CA HIS A 972 -5.33 -45.48 38.76
C HIS A 972 -5.20 -45.83 40.26
N CYS A 973 -4.70 -44.89 41.07
CA CYS A 973 -5.54 -43.93 41.82
C CYS A 973 -4.68 -42.92 42.62
N SER A 974 -5.33 -41.78 42.89
CA SER A 974 -5.04 -40.59 43.70
C SER A 974 -4.09 -40.69 44.90
N CYS A 975 -3.20 -39.69 45.02
CA CYS A 975 -3.10 -38.75 46.14
C CYS A 975 -2.47 -37.45 45.63
#